data_AF-A0A928VW59-F1
#
_entry.id   AF-A0A928VW59-F1
#
_cell.length_a   1.000
_cell.length_b   1.000
_cell.length_c   1.000
_cell.angle_alpha   90.00
_cell.angle_beta   90.00
_cell.angle_gamma   90.00
#
_symmetry.space_group_name_H-M   'P 1'
#
loop_
_entity.id
_entity.type
_entity.pdbx_description
1 polymer ?
#
loop_
_entity_poly.entity_id
_entity_poly.type
_entity_poly.pdbx_seq_one_letter_code
_entity_poly.pdbx_strand_id
1 'polypeptide(L)'
;ATLGALQAMRQASMGYPGDEEAKEIVGQYFDVVLSEFKAATPSTKLRQRPSSDLQGLELPQIYFNASEQRVKYAMKPGLSSTEKQDIVKAAYRQVFERDITRAYGLNVSYLESQVKNGEISMKEFIRRLCKTPLYRKQFFEPFINSRALELAFRHILGRAPSSREEVQNYFSIVSEGGLPALVDALVDSQEYSDYFGEETVPYLRGFGQEAQECRNWGPQFDLFNFSAPFRKVPQLITLYAAYQQPLPDRHVYGTGNDPLEIQFGAIFPKESRDPKTAPAPFAKDTRRVLIRQGAGIENQLSNPGARGKAPGSLGPKVFKLDQNTGTKFSESNTQTLIRAAYRQVFGRDVYAAQRLESSEIRLENGEITMKEFVRILAKSPTFRKLYWDRLYVCKAVEYIHRRLLGRPTYGRAEMNSYYDICAKKGFYALIDAILDAPEYAEAFGEDTIPYERYLTPAGQAMRYRKPTNMEGTGMFVRTEITPRFVELGTPAQPISSEPDTAFRVQQGVSKRREQSKVFKLTNTADKVALKTIIKAAYRQVFERDIDPYVTKPEFTALESRLGNGDISVKEFMEGLGGSELYIREFYTPHPNTKVIELGTKHFLGRATRDQAELRKYNQILATQGIRAFINAMLVTPEYTENFGEDTVPYRRFPTLPAANFPNTERLYNKQTKQNDEVVVPSFTPVAPFGG
;
A
#
# COMPACT_ATOMS: atom_id res chain seq x y z
N ALA A 1 -40.98 52.68 -48.01
CA ALA A 1 -41.03 51.76 -49.16
C ALA A 1 -41.71 50.43 -48.80
N THR A 2 -41.16 49.65 -47.86
CA THR A 2 -41.66 48.30 -47.51
C THR A 2 -43.11 48.28 -47.01
N LEU A 3 -43.51 49.21 -46.15
CA LEU A 3 -44.90 49.33 -45.70
C LEU A 3 -45.88 49.61 -46.84
N GLY A 4 -45.51 50.48 -47.79
CA GLY A 4 -46.32 50.76 -48.97
C GLY A 4 -46.45 49.54 -49.88
N ALA A 5 -45.38 48.74 -50.02
CA ALA A 5 -45.42 47.48 -50.74
C ALA A 5 -46.36 46.46 -50.08
N LEU A 6 -46.27 46.28 -48.76
CA LEU A 6 -47.14 45.37 -48.01
C LEU A 6 -48.62 45.78 -48.06
N GLN A 7 -48.91 47.08 -48.03
CA GLN A 7 -50.27 47.61 -48.18
C GLN A 7 -50.83 47.38 -49.60
N ALA A 8 -50.00 47.58 -50.63
CA ALA A 8 -50.39 47.29 -52.00
C ALA A 8 -50.64 45.78 -52.22
N MET A 9 -49.78 44.92 -51.64
CA MET A 9 -49.98 43.47 -51.65
C MET A 9 -51.30 43.08 -50.98
N ARG A 10 -51.62 43.65 -49.80
CA ARG A 10 -52.91 43.44 -49.12
C ARG A 10 -54.08 43.77 -50.03
N GLN A 11 -54.08 44.96 -50.66
CA GLN A 11 -55.16 45.37 -51.56
C GLN A 11 -55.32 44.42 -52.76
N ALA A 12 -54.21 43.99 -53.37
CA ALA A 12 -54.22 43.06 -54.49
C ALA A 12 -54.74 41.67 -54.07
N SER A 13 -54.32 41.15 -52.92
CA SER A 13 -54.73 39.83 -52.42
C SER A 13 -56.21 39.78 -52.00
N MET A 14 -56.79 40.90 -51.54
CA MET A 14 -58.22 40.98 -51.20
C MET A 14 -59.15 40.91 -52.41
N GLY A 15 -58.65 41.19 -53.62
CA GLY A 15 -59.42 41.13 -54.87
C GLY A 15 -59.54 39.72 -55.48
N TYR A 16 -58.83 38.73 -54.92
CA TYR A 16 -58.73 37.37 -55.48
C TYR A 16 -59.82 36.39 -54.98
N PRO A 17 -60.19 36.35 -53.68
CA PRO A 17 -61.25 35.47 -53.19
C PRO A 17 -62.63 35.99 -53.62
N GLY A 18 -63.50 35.08 -54.06
CA GLY A 18 -64.92 35.39 -54.36
C GLY A 18 -65.83 35.35 -53.13
N ASP A 19 -65.37 34.79 -52.02
CA ASP A 19 -66.08 34.61 -50.75
C ASP A 19 -65.66 35.70 -49.74
N GLU A 20 -66.63 36.29 -49.03
CA GLU A 20 -66.39 37.35 -48.05
C GLU A 20 -65.64 36.83 -46.81
N GLU A 21 -65.89 35.59 -46.38
CA GLU A 21 -65.20 34.99 -45.23
C GLU A 21 -63.69 34.80 -45.53
N ALA A 22 -63.36 34.35 -46.74
CA ALA A 22 -61.97 34.21 -47.18
C ALA A 22 -61.25 35.56 -47.30
N LYS A 23 -61.95 36.62 -47.75
CA LYS A 23 -61.41 37.98 -47.76
C LYS A 23 -61.13 38.47 -46.36
N GLU A 24 -62.05 38.26 -45.42
CA GLU A 24 -61.86 38.68 -44.03
C GLU A 24 -60.61 38.03 -43.42
N ILE A 25 -60.45 36.72 -43.61
CA ILE A 25 -59.28 35.97 -43.12
C ILE A 25 -57.99 36.53 -43.74
N VAL A 26 -57.93 36.69 -45.05
CA VAL A 26 -56.75 37.24 -45.75
C VAL A 26 -56.44 38.65 -45.24
N GLY A 27 -57.46 39.48 -45.06
CA GLY A 27 -57.34 40.83 -44.50
C GLY A 27 -56.70 40.81 -43.11
N GLN A 28 -57.20 39.95 -42.22
CA GLN A 28 -56.68 39.78 -40.86
C GLN A 28 -55.19 39.38 -40.86
N TYR A 29 -54.78 38.43 -41.70
CA TYR A 29 -53.36 38.03 -41.79
C TYR A 29 -52.45 39.16 -42.26
N PHE A 30 -52.85 39.92 -43.28
CA PHE A 30 -52.08 41.08 -43.74
C PHE A 30 -52.05 42.20 -42.69
N ASP A 31 -53.12 42.38 -41.93
CA ASP A 31 -53.17 43.36 -40.84
C ASP A 31 -52.19 43.00 -39.72
N VAL A 32 -52.04 41.71 -39.39
CA VAL A 32 -51.00 41.23 -38.47
C VAL A 32 -49.59 41.50 -39.01
N VAL A 33 -49.32 41.21 -40.29
CA VAL A 33 -47.99 41.49 -40.87
C VAL A 33 -47.67 42.98 -40.84
N LEU A 34 -48.65 43.83 -41.16
CA LEU A 34 -48.49 45.28 -41.14
C LEU A 34 -48.33 45.84 -39.73
N SER A 35 -49.02 45.29 -38.73
CA SER A 35 -48.90 45.71 -37.34
C SER A 35 -47.56 45.28 -36.74
N GLU A 36 -47.16 44.02 -36.90
CA GLU A 36 -45.90 43.47 -36.39
C GLU A 36 -44.67 44.10 -37.07
N PHE A 37 -44.75 44.44 -38.37
CA PHE A 37 -43.66 45.14 -39.05
C PHE A 37 -43.47 46.59 -38.58
N LYS A 38 -44.54 47.24 -38.09
CA LYS A 38 -44.47 48.58 -37.49
C LYS A 38 -44.01 48.55 -36.03
N ALA A 39 -44.22 47.43 -35.35
CA ALA A 39 -43.86 47.28 -33.95
C ALA A 39 -42.34 47.36 -33.76
N ALA A 40 -41.91 47.83 -32.59
CA ALA A 40 -40.50 47.87 -32.23
C ALA A 40 -39.96 46.45 -32.03
N THR A 41 -38.68 46.24 -32.36
CA THR A 41 -38.00 44.97 -32.09
C THR A 41 -38.01 44.68 -30.58
N PRO A 42 -38.54 43.53 -30.14
CA PRO A 42 -38.56 43.17 -28.73
C PRO A 42 -37.14 43.08 -28.15
N SER A 43 -36.94 43.56 -26.92
CA SER A 43 -35.67 43.48 -26.21
C SER A 43 -35.25 42.04 -25.97
N THR A 44 -33.94 41.76 -25.96
CA THR A 44 -33.42 40.42 -25.63
C THR A 44 -33.72 40.05 -24.17
N LYS A 45 -33.99 38.76 -23.94
CA LYS A 45 -34.09 38.20 -22.60
C LYS A 45 -32.71 37.92 -22.07
N LEU A 46 -32.32 38.65 -21.03
CA LEU A 46 -31.06 38.45 -20.33
C LEU A 46 -31.22 37.40 -19.23
N ARG A 47 -30.25 36.50 -19.13
CA ARG A 47 -30.10 35.51 -18.06
C ARG A 47 -28.86 35.87 -17.26
N GLN A 48 -29.06 36.71 -16.24
CA GLN A 48 -28.01 37.10 -15.30
C GLN A 48 -27.81 36.01 -14.25
N ARG A 49 -26.59 35.89 -13.72
CA ARG A 49 -26.23 34.87 -12.75
C ARG A 49 -25.65 35.50 -11.49
N PRO A 50 -26.01 34.99 -10.29
CA PRO A 50 -25.54 35.56 -9.03
C PRO A 50 -24.10 35.18 -8.69
N SER A 51 -23.57 34.10 -9.28
CA SER A 51 -22.23 33.58 -8.98
C SER A 51 -21.28 33.72 -10.18
N SER A 52 -19.99 33.86 -9.88
CA SER A 52 -18.93 34.14 -10.87
C SER A 52 -18.53 32.93 -11.73
N ASP A 53 -18.76 31.71 -11.25
CA ASP A 53 -18.52 30.45 -11.98
C ASP A 53 -19.60 30.14 -13.03
N LEU A 54 -20.73 30.84 -12.95
CA LEU A 54 -21.87 30.74 -13.84
C LEU A 54 -21.79 31.83 -14.91
N GLN A 55 -21.90 31.45 -16.19
CA GLN A 55 -21.92 32.42 -17.28
C GLN A 55 -23.32 33.04 -17.47
N GLY A 56 -23.35 34.34 -17.71
CA GLY A 56 -24.54 35.04 -18.18
C GLY A 56 -24.79 34.78 -19.66
N LEU A 57 -26.06 34.74 -20.07
CA LEU A 57 -26.46 34.48 -21.46
C LEU A 57 -27.61 35.41 -21.87
N GLU A 58 -27.87 35.51 -23.17
CA GLU A 58 -29.04 36.21 -23.70
C GLU A 58 -29.79 35.39 -24.75
N LEU A 59 -31.08 35.66 -24.90
CA LEU A 59 -31.94 35.04 -25.90
C LEU A 59 -32.78 36.11 -26.61
N PRO A 60 -32.79 36.17 -27.95
CA PRO A 60 -33.74 37.01 -28.67
C PRO A 60 -35.19 36.65 -28.27
N GLN A 61 -35.99 37.64 -27.88
CA GLN A 61 -37.36 37.40 -27.42
C GLN A 61 -38.24 36.75 -28.51
N ILE A 62 -37.96 37.03 -29.79
CA ILE A 62 -38.63 36.36 -30.91
C ILE A 62 -38.42 34.83 -30.88
N TYR A 63 -37.28 34.36 -30.40
CA TYR A 63 -36.98 32.93 -30.25
C TYR A 63 -37.83 32.30 -29.14
N PHE A 64 -37.97 33.02 -28.03
CA PHE A 64 -38.85 32.60 -26.93
C PHE A 64 -40.31 32.56 -27.38
N ASN A 65 -40.78 33.58 -28.10
CA ASN A 65 -42.17 33.66 -28.57
C ASN A 65 -42.50 32.58 -29.61
N ALA A 66 -41.53 32.19 -30.45
CA ALA A 66 -41.68 31.11 -31.42
C ALA A 66 -41.65 29.72 -30.78
N SER A 67 -41.17 29.61 -29.54
CA SER A 67 -41.12 28.33 -28.82
C SER A 67 -42.49 27.94 -28.25
N GLU A 68 -42.69 26.63 -28.03
CA GLU A 68 -43.91 26.11 -27.44
C GLU A 68 -44.15 26.73 -26.05
N GLN A 69 -45.30 27.40 -25.89
CA GLN A 69 -45.69 27.98 -24.60
C GLN A 69 -45.98 26.86 -23.60
N ARG A 70 -45.12 26.74 -22.59
CA ARG A 70 -45.40 25.84 -21.46
C ARG A 70 -46.20 26.57 -20.39
N VAL A 71 -47.29 25.94 -19.97
CA VAL A 71 -48.16 26.45 -18.90
C VAL A 71 -47.39 26.50 -17.58
N LYS A 72 -47.47 27.63 -16.89
CA LYS A 72 -46.94 27.81 -15.54
C LYS A 72 -48.09 27.77 -14.54
N TYR A 73 -47.90 27.03 -13.46
CA TYR A 73 -48.90 26.87 -12.41
C TYR A 73 -48.50 27.74 -11.23
N ALA A 74 -49.36 28.67 -10.82
CA ALA A 74 -49.14 29.55 -9.68
C ALA A 74 -50.29 29.42 -8.68
N MET A 75 -49.95 29.21 -7.41
CA MET A 75 -50.91 29.04 -6.34
C MET A 75 -51.26 30.38 -5.71
N LYS A 76 -52.42 30.92 -6.11
CA LYS A 76 -52.95 32.19 -5.60
C LYS A 76 -54.14 31.97 -4.67
N PRO A 77 -54.39 32.89 -3.72
CA PRO A 77 -55.62 32.87 -2.94
C PRO A 77 -56.83 33.09 -3.86
N GLY A 78 -57.97 32.48 -3.53
CA GLY A 78 -59.23 32.64 -4.27
C GLY A 78 -59.43 31.76 -5.51
N LEU A 79 -58.46 30.90 -5.86
CA LEU A 79 -58.61 29.93 -6.96
C LEU A 79 -59.69 28.89 -6.67
N SER A 80 -60.32 28.38 -7.74
CA SER A 80 -61.29 27.29 -7.68
C SER A 80 -60.65 25.98 -7.17
N SER A 81 -61.47 25.06 -6.66
CA SER A 81 -60.98 23.77 -6.16
C SER A 81 -60.29 22.93 -7.25
N THR A 82 -60.78 23.02 -8.49
CA THR A 82 -60.22 22.34 -9.66
C THR A 82 -58.85 22.90 -10.03
N GLU A 83 -58.69 24.22 -10.11
CA GLU A 83 -57.41 24.87 -10.38
C GLU A 83 -56.37 24.54 -9.31
N LYS A 84 -56.75 24.62 -8.03
CA LYS A 84 -55.88 24.23 -6.91
C LYS A 84 -55.43 22.77 -7.03
N GLN A 85 -56.32 21.87 -7.42
CA GLN A 85 -55.99 20.46 -7.60
C GLN A 85 -55.03 20.24 -8.77
N ASP A 86 -55.21 20.95 -9.88
CA ASP A 86 -54.34 20.83 -11.05
C ASP A 86 -52.94 21.39 -10.80
N ILE A 87 -52.82 22.46 -10.00
CA ILE A 87 -51.54 23.01 -9.52
C ILE A 87 -50.82 21.98 -8.65
N VAL A 88 -51.51 21.33 -7.71
CA VAL A 88 -50.92 20.27 -6.86
C VAL A 88 -50.46 19.07 -7.71
N LYS A 89 -51.26 18.64 -8.69
CA LYS A 89 -50.85 17.60 -9.65
C LYS A 89 -49.64 18.02 -10.49
N ALA A 90 -49.52 19.30 -10.86
CA ALA A 90 -48.34 19.82 -11.53
C ALA A 90 -47.10 19.73 -10.64
N ALA A 91 -47.22 20.08 -9.34
CA ALA A 91 -46.13 19.95 -8.38
C ALA A 91 -45.68 18.49 -8.19
N TYR A 92 -46.61 17.53 -8.14
CA TYR A 92 -46.26 16.11 -8.11
C TYR A 92 -45.54 15.65 -9.39
N ARG A 93 -46.00 16.06 -10.57
CA ARG A 93 -45.34 15.76 -11.84
C ARG A 93 -43.93 16.33 -11.92
N GLN A 94 -43.71 17.51 -11.37
CA GLN A 94 -42.39 18.14 -11.33
C GLN A 94 -41.44 17.39 -10.38
N VAL A 95 -41.85 17.15 -9.13
CA VAL A 95 -40.93 16.61 -8.11
C VAL A 95 -40.75 15.09 -8.19
N PHE A 96 -41.80 14.34 -8.52
CA PHE A 96 -41.73 12.87 -8.64
C PHE A 96 -41.55 12.39 -10.09
N GLU A 97 -41.40 13.31 -11.03
CA GLU A 97 -41.34 13.09 -12.48
C GLU A 97 -42.62 12.49 -13.10
N ARG A 98 -43.64 12.19 -12.26
CA ARG A 98 -44.89 11.56 -12.63
C ARG A 98 -45.98 11.89 -11.62
N ASP A 99 -47.22 11.71 -12.02
CA ASP A 99 -48.36 11.83 -11.12
C ASP A 99 -48.49 10.57 -10.25
N ILE A 100 -48.05 10.67 -8.99
CA ILE A 100 -48.09 9.58 -8.01
C ILE A 100 -49.51 9.28 -7.50
N THR A 101 -50.42 10.26 -7.57
CA THR A 101 -51.80 10.11 -7.08
C THR A 101 -52.58 9.19 -8.00
N ARG A 102 -52.49 9.42 -9.31
CA ARG A 102 -53.19 8.62 -10.33
C ARG A 102 -52.61 7.20 -10.46
N ALA A 103 -51.29 7.05 -10.34
CA ALA A 103 -50.63 5.77 -10.61
C ALA A 103 -50.68 4.80 -9.41
N TYR A 104 -50.56 5.30 -8.19
CA TYR A 104 -50.42 4.47 -6.99
C TYR A 104 -51.38 4.83 -5.85
N GLY A 105 -52.25 5.82 -6.02
CA GLY A 105 -53.12 6.31 -4.94
C GLY A 105 -52.37 6.97 -3.79
N LEU A 106 -51.11 7.36 -3.99
CA LEU A 106 -50.28 7.98 -2.95
C LEU A 106 -50.49 9.49 -2.95
N ASN A 107 -50.76 10.06 -1.79
CA ASN A 107 -50.84 11.51 -1.59
C ASN A 107 -50.20 11.91 -0.25
N VAL A 108 -49.88 13.19 -0.11
CA VAL A 108 -49.45 13.77 1.17
C VAL A 108 -50.53 14.73 1.65
N SER A 109 -51.65 14.15 2.08
CA SER A 109 -52.92 14.86 2.35
C SER A 109 -52.76 16.13 3.21
N TYR A 110 -51.97 16.06 4.30
CA TYR A 110 -51.80 17.22 5.17
C TYR A 110 -51.09 18.40 4.48
N LEU A 111 -50.08 18.15 3.65
CA LEU A 111 -49.39 19.21 2.89
C LEU A 111 -50.30 19.83 1.84
N GLU A 112 -51.13 19.00 1.18
CA GLU A 112 -52.09 19.49 0.19
C GLU A 112 -53.11 20.42 0.82
N SER A 113 -53.66 20.07 1.99
CA SER A 113 -54.60 20.92 2.71
C SER A 113 -53.97 22.25 3.10
N GLN A 114 -52.74 22.23 3.64
CA GLN A 114 -52.02 23.44 4.03
C GLN A 114 -51.78 24.38 2.85
N VAL A 115 -51.34 23.87 1.69
CA VAL A 115 -51.11 24.71 0.51
C VAL A 115 -52.42 25.18 -0.13
N LYS A 116 -53.48 24.36 -0.11
CA LYS A 116 -54.82 24.73 -0.62
C LYS A 116 -55.48 25.83 0.22
N ASN A 117 -55.22 25.85 1.52
CA ASN A 117 -55.70 26.87 2.45
C ASN A 117 -54.82 28.14 2.45
N GLY A 118 -53.62 28.08 1.87
CA GLY A 118 -52.67 29.18 1.91
C GLY A 118 -51.92 29.31 3.25
N GLU A 119 -51.92 28.28 4.09
CA GLU A 119 -51.13 28.22 5.34
C GLU A 119 -49.63 28.13 5.05
N ILE A 120 -49.27 27.48 3.94
CA ILE A 120 -47.90 27.39 3.43
C ILE A 120 -47.86 27.86 1.98
N SER A 121 -46.75 28.49 1.59
CA SER A 121 -46.49 28.88 0.21
C SER A 121 -46.20 27.67 -0.68
N MET A 122 -46.20 27.87 -2.00
CA MET A 122 -45.83 26.82 -2.95
C MET A 122 -44.36 26.41 -2.76
N LYS A 123 -43.48 27.38 -2.45
CA LYS A 123 -42.08 27.13 -2.08
C LYS A 123 -41.97 26.18 -0.89
N GLU A 124 -42.69 26.45 0.19
CA GLU A 124 -42.68 25.62 1.40
C GLU A 124 -43.31 24.24 1.15
N PHE A 125 -44.35 24.17 0.31
CA PHE A 125 -44.92 22.90 -0.14
C PHE A 125 -43.88 22.04 -0.86
N ILE A 126 -43.12 22.62 -1.81
CA ILE A 126 -42.04 21.91 -2.52
C ILE A 126 -40.92 21.49 -1.55
N ARG A 127 -40.49 22.36 -0.64
CA ARG A 127 -39.48 22.04 0.39
C ARG A 127 -39.89 20.81 1.20
N ARG A 128 -41.09 20.81 1.76
CA ARG A 128 -41.58 19.70 2.60
C ARG A 128 -41.75 18.42 1.80
N LEU A 129 -42.26 18.53 0.56
CA LEU A 129 -42.47 17.39 -0.33
C LEU A 129 -41.15 16.70 -0.69
N CYS A 130 -40.08 17.46 -0.97
CA CYS A 130 -38.73 16.92 -1.19
C CYS A 130 -38.07 16.32 0.06
N LYS A 131 -38.55 16.66 1.27
CA LYS A 131 -38.09 16.07 2.54
C LYS A 131 -38.91 14.85 2.98
N THR A 132 -39.96 14.47 2.25
CA THR A 132 -40.79 13.31 2.59
C THR A 132 -40.00 12.00 2.51
N PRO A 133 -40.36 10.98 3.32
CA PRO A 133 -39.83 9.63 3.16
C PRO A 133 -40.05 9.05 1.76
N LEU A 134 -41.15 9.45 1.10
CA LEU A 134 -41.46 9.05 -0.26
C LEU A 134 -40.40 9.55 -1.25
N TYR A 135 -40.03 10.83 -1.19
CA TYR A 135 -38.98 11.39 -2.04
C TYR A 135 -37.63 10.73 -1.76
N ARG A 136 -37.26 10.59 -0.48
CA ARG A 136 -36.01 9.96 -0.06
C ARG A 136 -35.86 8.54 -0.62
N LYS A 137 -36.90 7.71 -0.50
CA LYS A 137 -36.89 6.32 -0.99
C LYS A 137 -36.76 6.22 -2.52
N GLN A 138 -37.30 7.19 -3.26
CA GLN A 138 -37.29 7.17 -4.72
C GLN A 138 -36.03 7.81 -5.33
N PHE A 139 -35.57 8.94 -4.79
CA PHE A 139 -34.57 9.80 -5.45
C PHE A 139 -33.28 10.03 -4.65
N PHE A 140 -33.19 9.49 -3.43
CA PHE A 140 -31.98 9.61 -2.61
C PHE A 140 -31.34 8.25 -2.32
N GLU A 141 -32.06 7.34 -1.66
CA GLU A 141 -31.55 6.01 -1.23
C GLU A 141 -30.98 5.12 -2.36
N PRO A 142 -31.60 5.02 -3.55
CA PRO A 142 -31.09 4.15 -4.61
C PRO A 142 -29.95 4.78 -5.43
N PHE A 143 -29.44 5.95 -5.01
CA PHE A 143 -28.44 6.73 -5.75
C PHE A 143 -27.26 7.11 -4.86
N ILE A 144 -26.10 7.34 -5.49
CA ILE A 144 -24.98 7.99 -4.82
C ILE A 144 -25.26 9.49 -4.65
N ASN A 145 -24.63 10.14 -3.66
CA ASN A 145 -24.81 11.57 -3.36
C ASN A 145 -24.68 12.46 -4.62
N SER A 146 -23.69 12.22 -5.48
CA SER A 146 -23.50 13.00 -6.71
C SER A 146 -24.68 12.88 -7.66
N ARG A 147 -25.29 11.69 -7.78
CA ARG A 147 -26.44 11.48 -8.67
C ARG A 147 -27.73 12.01 -8.06
N ALA A 148 -27.91 11.85 -6.75
CA ALA A 148 -29.03 12.43 -6.03
C ALA A 148 -29.06 13.96 -6.13
N LEU A 149 -27.89 14.61 -6.08
CA LEU A 149 -27.73 16.04 -6.31
C LEU A 149 -28.23 16.45 -7.71
N GLU A 150 -27.80 15.76 -8.77
CA GLU A 150 -28.24 16.05 -10.15
C GLU A 150 -29.77 15.96 -10.30
N LEU A 151 -30.39 14.96 -9.67
CA LEU A 151 -31.85 14.80 -9.68
C LEU A 151 -32.56 15.88 -8.84
N ALA A 152 -31.99 16.29 -7.71
CA ALA A 152 -32.55 17.38 -6.90
C ALA A 152 -32.56 18.72 -7.67
N PHE A 153 -31.50 19.01 -8.42
CA PHE A 153 -31.45 20.17 -9.32
C PHE A 153 -32.54 20.14 -10.39
N ARG A 154 -32.80 18.96 -10.98
CA ARG A 154 -33.90 18.75 -11.93
C ARG A 154 -35.25 19.05 -11.27
N HIS A 155 -35.51 18.53 -10.08
CA HIS A 155 -36.81 18.62 -9.42
C HIS A 155 -37.09 20.02 -8.87
N ILE A 156 -36.12 20.62 -8.19
CA ILE A 156 -36.30 21.87 -7.44
C ILE A 156 -36.00 23.09 -8.30
N LEU A 157 -34.92 23.07 -9.07
CA LEU A 157 -34.49 24.20 -9.90
C LEU A 157 -34.87 24.04 -11.37
N GLY A 158 -35.35 22.88 -11.80
CA GLY A 158 -35.76 22.68 -13.19
C GLY A 158 -34.61 22.74 -14.21
N ARG A 159 -33.35 22.61 -13.79
CA ARG A 159 -32.16 22.62 -14.66
C ARG A 159 -31.11 21.63 -14.18
N ALA A 160 -30.06 21.42 -14.96
CA ALA A 160 -28.86 20.75 -14.50
C ALA A 160 -27.91 21.74 -13.78
N PRO A 161 -27.07 21.26 -12.85
CA PRO A 161 -25.88 21.98 -12.39
C PRO A 161 -25.07 22.48 -13.58
N SER A 162 -24.56 23.70 -13.49
CA SER A 162 -23.93 24.42 -14.58
C SER A 162 -22.41 24.28 -14.59
N SER A 163 -21.76 24.29 -13.42
CA SER A 163 -20.30 24.27 -13.29
C SER A 163 -19.80 23.13 -12.40
N ARG A 164 -18.48 22.93 -12.35
CA ARG A 164 -17.87 21.95 -11.44
C ARG A 164 -17.96 22.44 -10.00
N GLU A 165 -17.74 23.73 -9.81
CA GLU A 165 -17.72 24.46 -8.54
C GLU A 165 -19.11 24.40 -7.89
N GLU A 166 -20.18 24.61 -8.66
CA GLU A 166 -21.55 24.46 -8.19
C GLU A 166 -21.82 23.03 -7.70
N VAL A 167 -21.40 22.02 -8.46
CA VAL A 167 -21.54 20.62 -8.03
C VAL A 167 -20.75 20.36 -6.74
N GLN A 168 -19.54 20.90 -6.61
CA GLN A 168 -18.72 20.73 -5.40
C GLN A 168 -19.37 21.37 -4.16
N ASN A 169 -19.88 22.59 -4.30
CA ASN A 169 -20.53 23.33 -3.20
C ASN A 169 -21.77 22.61 -2.69
N TYR A 170 -22.66 22.16 -3.58
CA TYR A 170 -23.84 21.41 -3.15
C TYR A 170 -23.50 19.98 -2.70
N PHE A 171 -22.41 19.40 -3.19
CA PHE A 171 -21.95 18.09 -2.76
C PHE A 171 -21.40 18.10 -1.33
N SER A 172 -20.69 19.15 -0.90
CA SER A 172 -20.27 19.29 0.50
C SER A 172 -21.48 19.41 1.42
N ILE A 173 -22.48 20.23 1.06
CA ILE A 173 -23.73 20.40 1.82
C ILE A 173 -24.46 19.06 2.00
N VAL A 174 -24.59 18.26 0.94
CA VAL A 174 -25.21 16.91 1.00
C VAL A 174 -24.41 15.97 1.90
N SER A 175 -23.08 16.05 1.82
CA SER A 175 -22.19 15.13 2.54
C SER A 175 -22.20 15.40 4.04
N GLU A 176 -22.38 16.66 4.45
CA GLU A 176 -22.45 17.08 5.86
C GLU A 176 -23.86 16.96 6.45
N GLY A 177 -24.89 17.44 5.73
CA GLY A 177 -26.26 17.60 6.23
C GLY A 177 -27.30 16.66 5.60
N GLY A 178 -26.89 15.78 4.68
CA GLY A 178 -27.77 14.84 4.00
C GLY A 178 -28.81 15.51 3.08
N LEU A 179 -29.90 14.78 2.80
CA LEU A 179 -30.98 15.25 1.94
C LEU A 179 -31.66 16.55 2.44
N PRO A 180 -32.00 16.73 3.73
CA PRO A 180 -32.69 17.93 4.18
C PRO A 180 -31.90 19.21 3.93
N ALA A 181 -30.59 19.20 4.21
CA ALA A 181 -29.73 20.35 4.00
C ALA A 181 -29.59 20.73 2.52
N LEU A 182 -29.52 19.73 1.62
CA LEU A 182 -29.51 19.98 0.18
C LEU A 182 -30.80 20.65 -0.29
N VAL A 183 -31.96 20.15 0.15
CA VAL A 183 -33.25 20.70 -0.24
C VAL A 183 -33.37 22.14 0.24
N ASP A 184 -32.98 22.43 1.48
CA ASP A 184 -32.98 23.79 2.01
C ASP A 184 -32.06 24.72 1.22
N ALA A 185 -30.82 24.30 0.96
CA ALA A 185 -29.86 25.09 0.18
C ALA A 185 -30.33 25.39 -1.25
N LEU A 186 -31.10 24.49 -1.89
CA LEU A 186 -31.65 24.72 -3.23
C LEU A 186 -32.87 25.63 -3.20
N VAL A 187 -33.78 25.43 -2.26
CA VAL A 187 -35.02 26.22 -2.15
C VAL A 187 -34.74 27.64 -1.63
N ASP A 188 -33.76 27.82 -0.75
CA ASP A 188 -33.35 29.13 -0.23
C ASP A 188 -32.34 29.87 -1.13
N SER A 189 -32.02 29.30 -2.30
CA SER A 189 -31.17 29.99 -3.27
C SER A 189 -31.87 31.22 -3.87
N GLN A 190 -31.10 32.28 -4.13
CA GLN A 190 -31.62 33.47 -4.82
C GLN A 190 -32.23 33.12 -6.18
N GLU A 191 -31.62 32.16 -6.90
CA GLU A 191 -32.13 31.70 -8.19
C GLU A 191 -33.53 31.10 -8.09
N TYR A 192 -33.84 30.35 -7.02
CA TYR A 192 -35.19 29.80 -6.84
C TYR A 192 -36.22 30.94 -6.71
N SER A 193 -35.91 31.93 -5.87
CA SER A 193 -36.77 33.10 -5.67
C SER A 193 -36.95 33.93 -6.94
N ASP A 194 -35.90 34.11 -7.75
CA ASP A 194 -35.97 34.90 -8.99
C ASP A 194 -36.86 34.24 -10.06
N TYR A 195 -36.82 32.90 -10.17
CA TYR A 195 -37.55 32.17 -11.21
C TYR A 195 -38.97 31.74 -10.81
N PHE A 196 -39.15 31.35 -9.55
CA PHE A 196 -40.41 30.75 -9.08
C PHE A 196 -41.11 31.59 -8.01
N GLY A 197 -40.35 32.38 -7.25
CA GLY A 197 -40.86 33.10 -6.09
C GLY A 197 -41.44 32.15 -5.05
N GLU A 198 -42.52 32.58 -4.39
CA GLU A 198 -43.22 31.80 -3.35
C GLU A 198 -44.47 31.07 -3.86
N GLU A 199 -44.99 31.44 -5.03
CA GLU A 199 -46.30 30.99 -5.52
C GLU A 199 -46.23 30.02 -6.70
N THR A 200 -45.15 30.06 -7.51
CA THR A 200 -45.07 29.31 -8.76
C THR A 200 -44.51 27.91 -8.52
N VAL A 201 -45.15 26.90 -9.10
CA VAL A 201 -44.61 25.54 -9.13
C VAL A 201 -43.34 25.52 -10.00
N PRO A 202 -42.23 24.91 -9.53
CA PRO A 202 -41.04 24.77 -10.35
C PRO A 202 -41.35 24.08 -11.69
N TYR A 203 -40.65 24.48 -12.74
CA TYR A 203 -40.85 23.94 -14.08
C TYR A 203 -39.50 23.68 -14.75
N LEU A 204 -39.47 22.70 -15.65
CA LEU A 204 -38.27 22.37 -16.42
C LEU A 204 -37.90 23.51 -17.36
N ARG A 205 -36.75 24.13 -17.10
CA ARG A 205 -36.16 25.23 -17.86
C ARG A 205 -35.41 24.69 -19.07
N GLY A 206 -36.19 24.21 -20.03
CA GLY A 206 -35.72 23.59 -21.26
C GLY A 206 -35.42 24.58 -22.38
N PHE A 207 -35.16 24.00 -23.55
CA PHE A 207 -34.97 24.74 -24.79
C PHE A 207 -36.17 25.65 -25.11
N GLY A 208 -35.91 26.84 -25.66
CA GLY A 208 -36.92 27.85 -25.98
C GLY A 208 -37.33 28.75 -24.82
N GLN A 209 -37.33 28.24 -23.57
CA GLN A 209 -37.78 29.03 -22.41
C GLN A 209 -36.75 30.04 -21.91
N GLU A 210 -35.47 29.69 -21.97
CA GLU A 210 -34.35 30.52 -21.56
C GLU A 210 -33.12 30.23 -22.42
N ALA A 211 -32.15 31.12 -22.40
CA ALA A 211 -30.86 30.92 -23.05
C ALA A 211 -30.12 29.73 -22.41
N GLN A 212 -29.78 28.72 -23.22
CA GLN A 212 -29.11 27.49 -22.77
C GLN A 212 -27.59 27.58 -22.98
N GLU A 213 -26.83 27.10 -22.00
CA GLU A 213 -25.38 27.03 -22.15
C GLU A 213 -24.95 25.80 -22.95
N CYS A 214 -23.89 25.93 -23.74
CA CYS A 214 -23.35 24.80 -24.50
C CYS A 214 -22.55 23.82 -23.62
N ARG A 215 -22.12 24.24 -22.42
CA ARG A 215 -21.27 23.46 -21.49
C ARG A 215 -21.96 22.21 -20.95
N ASN A 216 -23.27 22.25 -20.73
CA ASN A 216 -24.05 21.13 -20.17
C ASN A 216 -25.17 20.65 -21.10
N TRP A 217 -25.08 21.01 -22.39
CA TRP A 217 -26.11 20.80 -23.40
C TRP A 217 -26.69 19.38 -23.40
N GLY A 218 -25.86 18.37 -23.68
CA GLY A 218 -26.28 16.97 -23.73
C GLY A 218 -26.88 16.46 -22.40
N PRO A 219 -26.13 16.52 -21.28
CA PRO A 219 -26.61 16.02 -20.00
C PRO A 219 -27.90 16.67 -19.50
N GLN A 220 -28.13 17.96 -19.78
CA GLN A 220 -29.35 18.63 -19.36
C GLN A 220 -30.59 18.06 -20.05
N PHE A 221 -30.51 17.79 -21.35
CA PHE A 221 -31.62 17.15 -22.08
C PHE A 221 -31.82 15.71 -21.64
N ASP A 222 -30.75 14.96 -21.43
CA ASP A 222 -30.82 13.60 -20.88
C ASP A 222 -31.48 13.58 -19.49
N LEU A 223 -31.23 14.60 -18.68
CA LEU A 223 -31.80 14.75 -17.34
C LEU A 223 -33.31 15.02 -17.38
N PHE A 224 -33.82 15.71 -18.40
CA PHE A 224 -35.25 16.01 -18.51
C PHE A 224 -36.11 14.83 -18.98
N ASN A 225 -35.50 13.74 -19.44
CA ASN A 225 -36.20 12.54 -19.85
C ASN A 225 -36.66 11.70 -18.65
N PHE A 226 -37.76 10.95 -18.83
CA PHE A 226 -38.24 9.96 -17.85
C PHE A 226 -37.22 8.84 -17.57
N SER A 227 -36.22 8.69 -18.45
CA SER A 227 -35.17 7.69 -18.30
C SER A 227 -34.07 8.10 -17.32
N ALA A 228 -34.04 9.37 -16.89
CA ALA A 228 -33.00 9.92 -16.03
C ALA A 228 -32.82 9.13 -14.71
N PRO A 229 -33.88 8.73 -13.96
CA PRO A 229 -33.71 7.97 -12.72
C PRO A 229 -33.12 6.57 -12.89
N PHE A 230 -33.13 6.01 -14.11
CA PHE A 230 -32.53 4.69 -14.36
C PHE A 230 -31.01 4.76 -14.51
N ARG A 231 -30.44 5.95 -14.79
CA ARG A 231 -29.00 6.14 -14.81
C ARG A 231 -28.48 6.31 -13.38
N LYS A 232 -27.66 5.34 -12.94
CA LYS A 232 -27.07 5.32 -11.58
C LYS A 232 -25.74 6.04 -11.46
N VAL A 233 -25.02 6.20 -12.57
CA VAL A 233 -23.73 6.90 -12.64
C VAL A 233 -23.98 8.41 -12.83
N PRO A 234 -23.26 9.30 -12.10
CA PRO A 234 -23.42 10.73 -12.22
C PRO A 234 -22.87 11.23 -13.57
N GLN A 235 -23.59 12.14 -14.21
CA GLN A 235 -23.27 12.62 -15.55
C GLN A 235 -22.42 13.89 -15.55
N LEU A 236 -22.78 14.85 -14.70
CA LEU A 236 -22.28 16.23 -14.80
C LEU A 236 -20.92 16.36 -14.16
N ILE A 237 -20.71 15.77 -12.97
CA ILE A 237 -19.38 15.78 -12.34
C ILE A 237 -18.33 15.06 -13.19
N THR A 238 -18.72 13.95 -13.83
CA THR A 238 -17.81 13.19 -14.70
C THR A 238 -17.52 13.94 -16.01
N LEU A 239 -18.52 14.64 -16.56
CA LEU A 239 -18.35 15.50 -17.73
C LEU A 239 -17.43 16.70 -17.43
N TYR A 240 -17.71 17.46 -16.37
CA TYR A 240 -16.92 18.64 -16.03
C TYR A 240 -15.49 18.30 -15.63
N ALA A 241 -15.29 17.16 -14.95
CA ALA A 241 -13.94 16.63 -14.74
C ALA A 241 -13.28 16.27 -16.08
N ALA A 242 -13.99 15.63 -17.00
CA ALA A 242 -13.45 15.24 -18.30
C ALA A 242 -13.05 16.44 -19.18
N TYR A 243 -13.72 17.59 -19.07
CA TYR A 243 -13.31 18.81 -19.80
C TYR A 243 -11.93 19.33 -19.40
N GLN A 244 -11.49 19.06 -18.16
CA GLN A 244 -10.21 19.51 -17.64
C GLN A 244 -9.11 18.44 -17.72
N GLN A 245 -9.47 17.20 -18.06
CA GLN A 245 -8.57 16.05 -18.08
C GLN A 245 -8.19 15.71 -19.53
N PRO A 246 -7.03 15.05 -19.75
CA PRO A 246 -6.68 14.53 -21.07
C PRO A 246 -7.66 13.44 -21.53
N LEU A 247 -7.53 13.00 -22.79
CA LEU A 247 -8.35 11.94 -23.34
C LEU A 247 -8.32 10.69 -22.45
N PRO A 248 -9.49 10.11 -22.11
CA PRO A 248 -9.57 8.97 -21.22
C PRO A 248 -9.09 7.68 -21.89
N ASP A 249 -8.55 6.74 -21.10
CA ASP A 249 -8.29 5.38 -21.58
C ASP A 249 -9.61 4.62 -21.79
N ARG A 250 -9.99 4.43 -23.06
CA ARG A 250 -11.13 3.62 -23.52
C ARG A 250 -11.04 3.39 -25.02
N HIS A 251 -11.88 2.50 -25.55
CA HIS A 251 -12.02 2.34 -26.99
C HIS A 251 -12.45 3.64 -27.69
N VAL A 252 -11.96 3.83 -28.92
CA VAL A 252 -12.18 5.02 -29.76
C VAL A 252 -13.67 5.33 -29.98
N TYR A 253 -14.49 4.28 -30.05
CA TYR A 253 -15.94 4.36 -30.26
C TYR A 253 -16.77 4.35 -28.97
N GLY A 254 -16.15 4.56 -27.81
CA GLY A 254 -16.85 4.61 -26.53
C GLY A 254 -16.67 3.37 -25.66
N THR A 255 -17.13 3.46 -24.41
CA THR A 255 -16.84 2.50 -23.34
C THR A 255 -17.41 1.10 -23.56
N GLY A 256 -18.52 0.94 -24.28
CA GLY A 256 -19.13 -0.37 -24.53
C GLY A 256 -18.51 -1.19 -25.66
N ASN A 257 -17.44 -0.70 -26.29
CA ASN A 257 -16.76 -1.38 -27.41
C ASN A 257 -15.51 -2.16 -27.01
N ASP A 258 -15.01 -1.99 -25.78
CA ASP A 258 -14.00 -2.89 -25.22
C ASP A 258 -14.69 -4.11 -24.57
N PRO A 259 -14.25 -5.35 -24.86
CA PRO A 259 -14.69 -6.52 -24.11
C PRO A 259 -14.03 -6.56 -22.74
N LEU A 260 -14.63 -7.30 -21.80
CA LEU A 260 -13.97 -7.63 -20.54
C LEU A 260 -12.75 -8.52 -20.81
N GLU A 261 -11.61 -8.22 -20.18
CA GLU A 261 -10.34 -8.94 -20.35
C GLU A 261 -10.27 -10.22 -19.50
N ILE A 262 -11.18 -11.16 -19.81
CA ILE A 262 -11.35 -12.46 -19.16
C ILE A 262 -10.90 -13.61 -20.07
N GLN A 263 -10.73 -14.81 -19.50
CA GLN A 263 -10.25 -16.00 -20.22
C GLN A 263 -11.15 -16.39 -21.39
N PHE A 264 -12.47 -16.42 -21.20
CA PHE A 264 -13.44 -16.84 -22.21
C PHE A 264 -14.63 -15.90 -22.31
N GLY A 265 -15.22 -15.85 -23.51
CA GLY A 265 -16.45 -15.12 -23.78
C GLY A 265 -16.21 -13.70 -24.30
N ALA A 266 -16.95 -13.36 -25.37
CA ALA A 266 -17.01 -12.00 -25.89
C ALA A 266 -18.07 -11.20 -25.11
N ILE A 267 -17.76 -10.90 -23.85
CA ILE A 267 -18.67 -10.18 -22.95
C ILE A 267 -18.39 -8.68 -23.06
N PHE A 268 -19.38 -7.96 -23.57
CA PHE A 268 -19.41 -6.50 -23.58
C PHE A 268 -20.44 -6.00 -22.57
N PRO A 269 -20.12 -5.02 -21.71
CA PRO A 269 -21.09 -4.39 -20.83
C PRO A 269 -22.30 -3.88 -21.63
N LYS A 270 -23.53 -4.25 -21.21
CA LYS A 270 -24.76 -3.84 -21.90
C LYS A 270 -25.10 -2.39 -21.60
N GLU A 271 -25.05 -1.53 -22.61
CA GLU A 271 -25.39 -0.10 -22.49
C GLU A 271 -26.87 0.15 -22.22
N SER A 272 -27.79 -0.77 -22.60
CA SER A 272 -29.24 -0.59 -22.43
C SER A 272 -29.76 -0.90 -21.03
N ARG A 273 -29.08 -1.75 -20.25
CA ARG A 273 -29.50 -2.14 -18.89
C ARG A 273 -28.95 -1.20 -17.83
N ASP A 274 -27.76 -0.66 -18.04
CA ASP A 274 -27.11 0.29 -17.14
C ASP A 274 -26.38 1.33 -18.02
N PRO A 275 -27.04 2.45 -18.36
CA PRO A 275 -26.51 3.43 -19.31
C PRO A 275 -25.26 4.11 -18.75
N LYS A 276 -24.11 3.59 -19.17
CA LYS A 276 -22.75 4.11 -18.87
C LYS A 276 -22.06 4.64 -20.11
N THR A 277 -22.84 5.13 -21.06
CA THR A 277 -22.32 5.76 -22.28
C THR A 277 -21.55 7.01 -21.90
N ALA A 278 -20.30 7.05 -22.34
CA ALA A 278 -19.39 8.16 -22.12
C ALA A 278 -18.55 8.34 -23.40
N PRO A 279 -19.12 8.96 -24.44
CA PRO A 279 -18.40 9.23 -25.68
C PRO A 279 -17.24 10.19 -25.40
N ALA A 280 -16.16 10.05 -26.17
CA ALA A 280 -15.02 10.95 -26.13
C ALA A 280 -14.57 11.25 -27.57
N PRO A 281 -14.13 12.49 -27.87
CA PRO A 281 -13.79 12.90 -29.22
C PRO A 281 -12.38 12.42 -29.61
N PHE A 282 -12.25 11.14 -29.98
CA PHE A 282 -10.99 10.62 -30.51
C PHE A 282 -10.78 11.04 -31.98
N ALA A 283 -9.62 11.64 -32.24
CA ALA A 283 -9.18 11.94 -33.60
C ALA A 283 -8.86 10.67 -34.41
N LYS A 284 -8.59 10.83 -35.71
CA LYS A 284 -8.17 9.72 -36.58
C LYS A 284 -6.83 9.14 -36.13
N ASP A 285 -5.87 10.02 -35.83
CA ASP A 285 -4.49 9.66 -35.51
C ASP A 285 -4.29 9.66 -34.00
N THR A 286 -4.88 8.66 -33.33
CA THR A 286 -4.74 8.44 -31.89
C THR A 286 -4.20 7.05 -31.62
N ARG A 287 -3.34 6.92 -30.61
CA ARG A 287 -2.83 5.63 -30.16
C ARG A 287 -3.08 5.43 -28.67
N ARG A 288 -3.74 4.33 -28.35
CA ARG A 288 -4.02 3.89 -26.98
C ARG A 288 -2.74 3.36 -26.33
N VAL A 289 -2.55 3.71 -25.08
CA VAL A 289 -1.46 3.19 -24.26
C VAL A 289 -1.81 1.77 -23.84
N LEU A 290 -1.07 0.79 -24.36
CA LEU A 290 -1.24 -0.62 -24.04
C LEU A 290 -0.12 -1.09 -23.12
N ILE A 291 -0.48 -1.91 -22.14
CA ILE A 291 0.42 -2.41 -21.11
C ILE A 291 0.88 -3.81 -21.51
N ARG A 292 2.20 -4.00 -21.66
CA ARG A 292 2.79 -5.30 -22.02
C ARG A 292 2.50 -6.31 -20.91
N GLN A 293 2.04 -7.50 -21.28
CA GLN A 293 1.90 -8.61 -20.36
C GLN A 293 3.22 -9.39 -20.27
N GLY A 294 4.13 -8.85 -19.46
CA GLY A 294 5.51 -9.30 -19.31
C GLY A 294 6.38 -8.15 -18.80
N ALA A 295 7.67 -8.18 -19.10
CA ALA A 295 8.56 -7.07 -18.76
C ALA A 295 8.17 -5.79 -19.52
N GLY A 296 7.97 -4.68 -18.80
CA GLY A 296 7.52 -3.41 -19.40
C GLY A 296 8.52 -2.81 -20.43
N ILE A 297 9.81 -3.12 -20.29
CA ILE A 297 10.87 -2.70 -21.22
C ILE A 297 10.76 -3.37 -22.61
N GLU A 298 10.00 -4.46 -22.72
CA GLU A 298 9.76 -5.19 -23.96
C GLU A 298 8.50 -4.69 -24.68
N ASN A 299 8.02 -3.49 -24.34
CA ASN A 299 6.89 -2.88 -25.04
C ASN A 299 7.29 -2.54 -26.49
N GLN A 300 6.53 -3.06 -27.46
CA GLN A 300 6.81 -2.92 -28.89
C GLN A 300 6.71 -1.47 -29.40
N LEU A 301 6.17 -0.56 -28.60
CA LEU A 301 6.19 0.86 -28.89
C LEU A 301 7.62 1.43 -28.85
N SER A 302 8.40 1.11 -27.81
CA SER A 302 9.77 1.59 -27.62
C SER A 302 10.83 0.61 -28.12
N ASN A 303 10.51 -0.70 -28.15
CA ASN A 303 11.42 -1.74 -28.61
C ASN A 303 10.72 -2.69 -29.61
N PRO A 304 10.62 -2.32 -30.90
CA PRO A 304 9.98 -3.14 -31.93
C PRO A 304 10.64 -4.51 -32.14
N GLY A 305 11.96 -4.61 -31.90
CA GLY A 305 12.71 -5.87 -32.01
C GLY A 305 12.31 -6.93 -30.97
N ALA A 306 11.61 -6.53 -29.90
CA ALA A 306 11.14 -7.46 -28.87
C ALA A 306 9.85 -8.22 -29.24
N ARG A 307 9.27 -8.01 -30.43
CA ARG A 307 7.98 -8.63 -30.84
C ARG A 307 7.97 -10.16 -30.76
N GLY A 308 9.03 -10.81 -31.24
CA GLY A 308 9.19 -12.27 -31.21
C GLY A 308 9.79 -12.81 -29.90
N LYS A 309 10.12 -11.94 -28.94
CA LYS A 309 10.72 -12.36 -27.67
C LYS A 309 9.63 -12.90 -26.73
N ALA A 310 9.86 -14.11 -26.21
CA ALA A 310 8.96 -14.71 -25.23
C ALA A 310 8.97 -13.91 -23.91
N PRO A 311 7.82 -13.71 -23.26
CA PRO A 311 7.67 -12.77 -22.14
C PRO A 311 8.21 -13.29 -20.78
N GLY A 312 8.87 -14.46 -20.77
CA GLY A 312 9.46 -15.06 -19.57
C GLY A 312 8.43 -15.47 -18.52
N SER A 313 8.83 -15.46 -17.24
CA SER A 313 7.97 -15.86 -16.11
C SER A 313 6.90 -14.82 -15.72
N LEU A 314 7.04 -13.58 -16.20
CA LEU A 314 6.11 -12.48 -15.91
C LEU A 314 4.90 -12.43 -16.85
N GLY A 315 4.98 -13.10 -18.00
CA GLY A 315 3.92 -13.17 -19.01
C GLY A 315 3.19 -14.51 -19.05
N PRO A 316 2.29 -14.70 -20.04
CA PRO A 316 1.63 -15.97 -20.22
C PRO A 316 2.59 -17.05 -20.72
N LYS A 317 2.24 -18.31 -20.47
CA LYS A 317 2.96 -19.46 -21.00
C LYS A 317 2.84 -19.49 -22.53
N VAL A 318 3.99 -19.55 -23.21
CA VAL A 318 4.08 -19.66 -24.67
C VAL A 318 4.15 -21.14 -25.06
N PHE A 319 3.35 -21.51 -26.07
CA PHE A 319 3.34 -22.85 -26.65
C PHE A 319 3.86 -22.76 -28.08
N LYS A 320 4.88 -23.57 -28.40
CA LYS A 320 5.50 -23.62 -29.72
C LYS A 320 5.53 -25.06 -30.21
N LEU A 321 5.26 -25.24 -31.50
CA LEU A 321 5.44 -26.50 -32.20
C LEU A 321 6.89 -26.61 -32.69
N ASP A 322 7.75 -27.35 -31.98
CA ASP A 322 9.15 -27.53 -32.41
C ASP A 322 9.24 -28.61 -33.49
N GLN A 323 9.35 -28.23 -34.76
CA GLN A 323 9.44 -29.18 -35.89
C GLN A 323 10.84 -29.77 -36.13
N ASN A 324 11.83 -29.53 -35.26
CA ASN A 324 13.22 -29.93 -35.52
C ASN A 324 13.56 -31.34 -34.98
N THR A 325 14.03 -32.18 -35.91
CA THR A 325 14.66 -33.51 -35.80
C THR A 325 13.73 -34.72 -35.64
N GLY A 326 13.61 -35.51 -36.73
CA GLY A 326 13.64 -36.98 -36.89
C GLY A 326 13.00 -37.97 -35.89
N THR A 327 12.56 -37.55 -34.72
CA THR A 327 11.91 -38.39 -33.71
C THR A 327 10.42 -38.13 -33.73
N LYS A 328 9.63 -39.17 -33.96
CA LYS A 328 8.17 -39.15 -33.82
C LYS A 328 7.80 -38.45 -32.50
N PHE A 329 7.04 -37.38 -32.58
CA PHE A 329 6.54 -36.67 -31.41
C PHE A 329 5.83 -37.64 -30.46
N SER A 330 5.99 -37.45 -29.15
CA SER A 330 5.06 -38.05 -28.20
C SER A 330 3.68 -37.46 -28.48
N GLU A 331 2.70 -38.28 -28.84
CA GLU A 331 1.30 -37.90 -29.09
C GLU A 331 0.73 -37.02 -27.96
N SER A 332 1.21 -37.19 -26.74
CA SER A 332 0.81 -36.38 -25.58
C SER A 332 1.14 -34.88 -25.70
N ASN A 333 2.26 -34.51 -26.33
CA ASN A 333 2.68 -33.12 -26.48
C ASN A 333 1.89 -32.40 -27.59
N THR A 334 1.66 -33.06 -28.73
CA THR A 334 0.86 -32.49 -29.83
C THR A 334 -0.59 -32.30 -29.41
N GLN A 335 -1.18 -33.25 -28.67
CA GLN A 335 -2.52 -33.08 -28.10
C GLN A 335 -2.61 -31.90 -27.12
N THR A 336 -1.55 -31.66 -26.34
CA THR A 336 -1.47 -30.50 -25.45
C THR A 336 -1.45 -29.19 -26.24
N LEU A 337 -0.72 -29.14 -27.35
CA LEU A 337 -0.68 -27.99 -28.26
C LEU A 337 -2.04 -27.75 -28.94
N ILE A 338 -2.69 -28.81 -29.43
CA ILE A 338 -4.04 -28.73 -30.02
C ILE A 338 -5.02 -28.13 -29.01
N ARG A 339 -5.03 -28.66 -27.78
CA ARG A 339 -5.90 -28.14 -26.71
C ARG A 339 -5.57 -26.69 -26.37
N ALA A 340 -4.29 -26.32 -26.33
CA ALA A 340 -3.87 -24.94 -26.13
C ALA A 340 -4.35 -24.01 -27.25
N ALA A 341 -4.30 -24.45 -28.51
CA ALA A 341 -4.79 -23.69 -29.67
C ALA A 341 -6.31 -23.48 -29.60
N TYR A 342 -7.10 -24.51 -29.25
CA TYR A 342 -8.53 -24.36 -29.00
C TYR A 342 -8.81 -23.37 -27.87
N ARG A 343 -8.08 -23.46 -26.76
CA ARG A 343 -8.23 -22.52 -25.63
C ARG A 343 -7.87 -21.09 -26.01
N GLN A 344 -6.86 -20.89 -26.85
CA GLN A 344 -6.51 -19.55 -27.30
C GLN A 344 -7.60 -18.96 -28.20
N VAL A 345 -8.02 -19.70 -29.23
CA VAL A 345 -8.97 -19.21 -30.24
C VAL A 345 -10.39 -19.10 -29.68
N PHE A 346 -10.87 -20.13 -28.99
CA PHE A 346 -12.24 -20.16 -28.44
C PHE A 346 -12.34 -19.62 -27.01
N GLY A 347 -11.23 -19.49 -26.28
CA GLY A 347 -11.20 -19.11 -24.86
C GLY A 347 -11.49 -20.27 -23.90
N ARG A 348 -11.99 -21.40 -24.40
CA ARG A 348 -12.42 -22.58 -23.64
C ARG A 348 -12.20 -23.85 -24.44
N ASP A 349 -12.28 -24.99 -23.75
CA ASP A 349 -12.39 -26.28 -24.43
C ASP A 349 -13.73 -26.33 -25.20
N VAL A 350 -13.69 -26.80 -26.46
CA VAL A 350 -14.87 -26.92 -27.33
C VAL A 350 -15.64 -28.21 -26.99
N TYR A 351 -16.94 -28.23 -27.31
CA TYR A 351 -17.72 -29.47 -27.16
C TYR A 351 -17.25 -30.53 -28.16
N ALA A 352 -17.47 -31.82 -27.88
CA ALA A 352 -17.02 -32.92 -28.72
C ALA A 352 -17.44 -32.74 -30.19
N ALA A 353 -18.71 -32.40 -30.45
CA ALA A 353 -19.23 -32.16 -31.80
C ALA A 353 -18.73 -30.87 -32.47
N GLN A 354 -17.99 -30.01 -31.75
CA GLN A 354 -17.41 -28.77 -32.27
C GLN A 354 -15.93 -28.91 -32.62
N ARG A 355 -15.32 -30.07 -32.34
CA ARG A 355 -13.93 -30.36 -32.70
C ARG A 355 -13.82 -30.55 -34.22
N LEU A 356 -12.69 -30.13 -34.76
CA LEU A 356 -12.34 -30.28 -36.16
C LEU A 356 -11.30 -31.39 -36.31
N GLU A 357 -11.71 -32.64 -36.07
CA GLU A 357 -10.84 -33.82 -36.03
C GLU A 357 -9.98 -33.97 -37.28
N SER A 358 -10.53 -33.71 -38.46
CA SER A 358 -9.75 -33.76 -39.71
C SER A 358 -8.59 -32.78 -39.74
N SER A 359 -8.74 -31.58 -39.17
CA SER A 359 -7.66 -30.60 -39.09
C SER A 359 -6.66 -30.92 -37.98
N GLU A 360 -7.09 -31.60 -36.91
CA GLU A 360 -6.21 -32.09 -35.84
C GLU A 360 -5.24 -33.14 -36.38
N ILE A 361 -5.77 -34.13 -37.12
CA ILE A 361 -4.97 -35.19 -37.77
C ILE A 361 -3.96 -34.57 -38.75
N ARG A 362 -4.36 -33.56 -39.53
CA ARG A 362 -3.46 -32.88 -40.47
C ARG A 362 -2.33 -32.15 -39.77
N LEU A 363 -2.58 -31.57 -38.59
CA LEU A 363 -1.53 -30.95 -37.78
C LEU A 363 -0.60 -32.00 -37.17
N GLU A 364 -1.15 -33.12 -36.69
CA GLU A 364 -0.38 -34.25 -36.14
C GLU A 364 0.53 -34.90 -37.18
N ASN A 365 0.05 -35.02 -38.41
CA ASN A 365 0.82 -35.52 -39.55
C ASN A 365 1.86 -34.50 -40.08
N GLY A 366 1.83 -33.25 -39.61
CA GLY A 366 2.70 -32.18 -40.07
C GLY A 366 2.35 -31.64 -41.47
N GLU A 367 1.14 -31.88 -41.97
CA GLU A 367 0.67 -31.35 -43.26
C GLU A 367 0.37 -29.84 -43.22
N ILE A 368 0.09 -29.30 -42.03
CA ILE A 368 -0.23 -27.88 -41.81
C ILE A 368 0.61 -27.30 -40.66
N THR A 369 0.91 -26.01 -40.74
CA THR A 369 1.61 -25.28 -39.67
C THR A 369 0.65 -24.91 -38.54
N MET A 370 1.18 -24.47 -37.39
CA MET A 370 0.34 -24.01 -36.28
C MET A 370 -0.48 -22.77 -36.67
N LYS A 371 0.09 -21.86 -37.47
CA LYS A 371 -0.64 -20.72 -38.04
C LYS A 371 -1.81 -21.17 -38.92
N GLU A 372 -1.61 -22.14 -39.80
CA GLU A 372 -2.68 -22.62 -40.68
C GLU A 372 -3.77 -23.36 -39.89
N PHE A 373 -3.38 -24.10 -38.84
CA PHE A 373 -4.34 -24.66 -37.90
C PHE A 373 -5.18 -23.57 -37.21
N VAL A 374 -4.54 -22.50 -36.70
CA VAL A 374 -5.23 -21.33 -36.12
C VAL A 374 -6.15 -20.66 -37.16
N ARG A 375 -5.72 -20.56 -38.43
CA ARG A 375 -6.55 -20.04 -39.53
C ARG A 375 -7.81 -20.87 -39.71
N ILE A 376 -7.70 -22.20 -39.76
CA ILE A 376 -8.84 -23.12 -39.90
C ILE A 376 -9.79 -22.99 -38.70
N LEU A 377 -9.25 -22.96 -37.47
CA LEU A 377 -10.05 -22.78 -36.26
C LEU A 377 -10.83 -21.46 -36.28
N ALA A 378 -10.18 -20.35 -36.66
CA ALA A 378 -10.80 -19.04 -36.71
C ALA A 378 -11.82 -18.89 -37.86
N LYS A 379 -11.63 -19.61 -38.98
CA LYS A 379 -12.59 -19.66 -40.10
C LYS A 379 -13.73 -20.65 -39.88
N SER A 380 -13.72 -21.42 -38.80
CA SER A 380 -14.73 -22.43 -38.53
C SER A 380 -16.14 -21.83 -38.35
N PRO A 381 -17.21 -22.59 -38.70
CA PRO A 381 -18.59 -22.14 -38.51
C PRO A 381 -18.92 -21.93 -37.03
N THR A 382 -18.30 -22.69 -36.13
CA THR A 382 -18.46 -22.57 -34.68
C THR A 382 -17.90 -21.24 -34.18
N PHE A 383 -16.70 -20.85 -34.63
CA PHE A 383 -16.09 -19.57 -34.27
C PHE A 383 -16.92 -18.38 -34.80
N ARG A 384 -17.33 -18.43 -36.08
CA ARG A 384 -18.19 -17.40 -36.69
C ARG A 384 -19.49 -17.20 -35.93
N LYS A 385 -20.20 -18.28 -35.58
CA LYS A 385 -21.47 -18.22 -34.84
C LYS A 385 -21.30 -17.62 -33.44
N LEU A 386 -20.15 -17.81 -32.81
CA LEU A 386 -19.86 -17.31 -31.47
C LEU A 386 -19.45 -15.83 -31.48
N TYR A 387 -18.55 -15.43 -32.39
CA TYR A 387 -17.83 -14.16 -32.30
C TYR A 387 -18.05 -13.21 -33.47
N TRP A 388 -18.81 -13.60 -34.49
CA TRP A 388 -19.16 -12.72 -35.61
C TRP A 388 -20.67 -12.46 -35.67
N ASP A 389 -21.49 -13.51 -35.85
CA ASP A 389 -22.92 -13.34 -36.16
C ASP A 389 -23.75 -12.68 -35.04
N ARG A 390 -23.28 -12.75 -33.78
CA ARG A 390 -23.99 -12.24 -32.59
C ARG A 390 -23.52 -10.88 -32.10
N LEU A 391 -22.44 -10.36 -32.66
CA LEU A 391 -21.78 -9.16 -32.17
C LEU A 391 -21.93 -8.01 -33.17
N TYR A 392 -21.91 -6.79 -32.65
CA TYR A 392 -21.72 -5.61 -33.49
C TYR A 392 -20.36 -5.71 -34.21
N VAL A 393 -20.29 -5.30 -35.48
CA VAL A 393 -19.11 -5.50 -36.35
C VAL A 393 -17.82 -5.02 -35.69
N CYS A 394 -17.76 -3.80 -35.14
CA CYS A 394 -16.55 -3.31 -34.49
C CYS A 394 -16.22 -4.06 -33.20
N LYS A 395 -17.23 -4.55 -32.46
CA LYS A 395 -17.03 -5.41 -31.27
C LYS A 395 -16.47 -6.77 -31.65
N ALA A 396 -16.96 -7.34 -32.76
CA ALA A 396 -16.45 -8.58 -33.32
C ALA A 396 -14.99 -8.43 -33.75
N VAL A 397 -14.68 -7.38 -34.51
CA VAL A 397 -13.31 -7.05 -34.96
C VAL A 397 -12.38 -6.89 -33.76
N GLU A 398 -12.74 -6.07 -32.77
CA GLU A 398 -11.93 -5.85 -31.56
C GLU A 398 -11.67 -7.15 -30.80
N TYR A 399 -12.68 -8.00 -30.64
CA TYR A 399 -12.53 -9.28 -29.93
C TYR A 399 -11.67 -10.29 -30.71
N ILE A 400 -11.90 -10.43 -32.01
CA ILE A 400 -11.13 -11.33 -32.88
C ILE A 400 -9.66 -10.88 -32.93
N HIS A 401 -9.43 -9.57 -33.07
CA HIS A 401 -8.09 -8.98 -33.05
C HIS A 401 -7.35 -9.31 -31.76
N ARG A 402 -8.00 -9.19 -30.60
CA ARG A 402 -7.42 -9.59 -29.30
C ARG A 402 -7.05 -11.08 -29.24
N ARG A 403 -7.86 -11.98 -29.82
CA ARG A 403 -7.61 -13.43 -29.79
C ARG A 403 -6.46 -13.84 -30.71
N LEU A 404 -6.37 -13.25 -31.89
CA LEU A 404 -5.38 -13.63 -32.90
C LEU A 404 -4.05 -12.89 -32.75
N LEU A 405 -4.06 -11.60 -32.41
CA LEU A 405 -2.84 -10.80 -32.24
C LEU A 405 -2.41 -10.65 -30.77
N GLY A 406 -3.23 -11.08 -29.82
CA GLY A 406 -2.90 -10.98 -28.39
C GLY A 406 -2.96 -9.56 -27.84
N ARG A 407 -3.56 -8.59 -28.55
CA ARG A 407 -3.66 -7.20 -28.10
C ARG A 407 -4.95 -6.55 -28.59
N PRO A 408 -5.47 -5.52 -27.91
CA PRO A 408 -6.49 -4.65 -28.47
C PRO A 408 -5.97 -3.84 -29.67
N THR A 409 -6.90 -3.26 -30.42
CA THR A 409 -6.54 -2.28 -31.45
C THR A 409 -5.91 -1.03 -30.83
N TYR A 410 -4.95 -0.44 -31.53
CA TYR A 410 -4.25 0.75 -31.08
C TYR A 410 -5.12 2.01 -31.16
N GLY A 411 -6.01 2.09 -32.13
CA GLY A 411 -6.75 3.31 -32.37
C GLY A 411 -7.63 3.24 -33.60
N ARG A 412 -8.06 4.41 -34.05
CA ARG A 412 -9.11 4.53 -35.07
C ARG A 412 -8.66 4.05 -36.44
N ALA A 413 -7.43 4.37 -36.84
CA ALA A 413 -6.90 3.99 -38.16
C ALA A 413 -6.90 2.47 -38.37
N GLU A 414 -6.41 1.71 -37.39
CA GLU A 414 -6.37 0.25 -37.42
C GLU A 414 -7.79 -0.34 -37.45
N MET A 415 -8.67 0.10 -36.54
CA MET A 415 -10.06 -0.36 -36.52
C MET A 415 -10.80 -0.07 -37.83
N ASN A 416 -10.58 1.10 -38.43
CA ASN A 416 -11.19 1.47 -39.71
C ASN A 416 -10.71 0.60 -40.86
N SER A 417 -9.41 0.31 -40.94
CA SER A 417 -8.89 -0.57 -41.99
C SER A 417 -9.54 -1.96 -41.95
N TYR A 418 -9.73 -2.54 -40.76
CA TYR A 418 -10.42 -3.82 -40.61
C TYR A 418 -11.91 -3.71 -40.89
N TYR A 419 -12.55 -2.62 -40.46
CA TYR A 419 -13.94 -2.36 -40.79
C TYR A 419 -14.18 -2.28 -42.31
N ASP A 420 -13.30 -1.60 -43.05
CA ASP A 420 -13.37 -1.49 -44.51
C ASP A 420 -13.19 -2.85 -45.20
N ILE A 421 -12.29 -3.70 -44.69
CA ILE A 421 -12.11 -5.07 -45.18
C ILE A 421 -13.37 -5.89 -44.92
N CYS A 422 -13.93 -5.81 -43.71
CA CYS A 422 -15.18 -6.48 -43.37
C CYS A 422 -16.34 -6.05 -44.27
N ALA A 423 -16.47 -4.75 -44.53
CA ALA A 423 -17.52 -4.19 -45.37
C ALA A 423 -17.40 -4.65 -46.83
N LYS A 424 -16.17 -4.75 -47.37
CA LYS A 424 -15.94 -5.09 -48.79
C LYS A 424 -15.83 -6.59 -49.07
N LYS A 425 -15.18 -7.34 -48.18
CA LYS A 425 -14.78 -8.74 -48.41
C LYS A 425 -15.34 -9.73 -47.37
N GLY A 426 -15.94 -9.24 -46.29
CA GLY A 426 -16.59 -10.06 -45.26
C GLY A 426 -15.64 -10.68 -44.24
N PHE A 427 -16.19 -11.62 -43.46
CA PHE A 427 -15.55 -12.22 -42.28
C PHE A 427 -14.25 -12.99 -42.59
N TYR A 428 -14.23 -13.82 -43.62
CA TYR A 428 -13.07 -14.66 -43.92
C TYR A 428 -11.82 -13.83 -44.28
N ALA A 429 -12.04 -12.72 -45.00
CA ALA A 429 -10.97 -11.80 -45.36
C ALA A 429 -10.41 -11.02 -44.16
N LEU A 430 -11.20 -10.79 -43.10
CA LEU A 430 -10.70 -10.22 -41.85
C LEU A 430 -9.68 -11.17 -41.18
N ILE A 431 -10.01 -12.46 -41.11
CA ILE A 431 -9.12 -13.46 -40.50
C ILE A 431 -7.81 -13.54 -41.28
N ASP A 432 -7.89 -13.58 -42.62
CA ASP A 432 -6.71 -13.57 -43.47
C ASP A 432 -5.88 -12.30 -43.28
N ALA A 433 -6.51 -11.12 -43.28
CA ALA A 433 -5.82 -9.86 -43.08
C ALA A 433 -5.11 -9.75 -41.72
N ILE A 434 -5.62 -10.41 -40.67
CA ILE A 434 -4.97 -10.42 -39.35
C ILE A 434 -3.81 -11.41 -39.31
N LEU A 435 -3.98 -12.63 -39.84
CA LEU A 435 -2.95 -13.68 -39.78
C LEU A 435 -1.81 -13.45 -40.79
N ASP A 436 -2.10 -12.76 -41.90
CA ASP A 436 -1.10 -12.38 -42.91
C ASP A 436 -0.45 -11.03 -42.62
N ALA A 437 -0.81 -10.38 -41.49
CA ALA A 437 -0.16 -9.16 -41.05
C ALA A 437 1.31 -9.41 -40.67
N PRO A 438 2.22 -8.46 -40.97
CA PRO A 438 3.64 -8.60 -40.62
C PRO A 438 3.84 -8.74 -39.12
N GLU A 439 2.99 -8.11 -38.31
CA GLU A 439 3.05 -8.24 -36.85
C GLU A 439 2.78 -9.68 -36.37
N TYR A 440 1.89 -10.42 -37.02
CA TYR A 440 1.64 -11.82 -36.65
C TYR A 440 2.87 -12.67 -36.94
N ALA A 441 3.45 -12.51 -38.13
CA ALA A 441 4.65 -13.23 -38.56
C ALA A 441 5.85 -12.95 -37.62
N GLU A 442 6.07 -11.70 -37.23
CA GLU A 442 7.17 -11.32 -36.32
C GLU A 442 6.93 -11.79 -34.87
N ALA A 443 5.68 -11.82 -34.41
CA ALA A 443 5.37 -12.14 -33.00
C ALA A 443 5.23 -13.64 -32.73
N PHE A 444 4.66 -14.39 -33.67
CA PHE A 444 4.32 -15.81 -33.50
C PHE A 444 4.98 -16.72 -34.53
N GLY A 445 5.29 -16.21 -35.73
CA GLY A 445 5.76 -17.01 -36.84
C GLY A 445 4.71 -18.05 -37.28
N GLU A 446 5.19 -19.20 -37.75
CA GLU A 446 4.34 -20.30 -38.24
C GLU A 446 4.05 -21.37 -37.15
N ASP A 447 4.84 -21.37 -36.07
CA ASP A 447 4.89 -22.47 -35.09
C ASP A 447 4.31 -22.12 -33.71
N THR A 448 4.20 -20.83 -33.38
CA THR A 448 3.80 -20.39 -32.04
C THR A 448 2.30 -20.15 -31.97
N ILE A 449 1.65 -20.67 -30.93
CA ILE A 449 0.24 -20.37 -30.66
C ILE A 449 0.14 -18.91 -30.17
N PRO A 450 -0.81 -18.12 -30.69
CA PRO A 450 -1.04 -16.77 -30.19
C PRO A 450 -1.24 -16.77 -28.67
N TYR A 451 -0.74 -15.73 -28.00
CA TYR A 451 -0.91 -15.56 -26.58
C TYR A 451 -1.20 -14.10 -26.27
N GLU A 452 -1.74 -13.82 -25.08
CA GLU A 452 -2.06 -12.46 -24.65
C GLU A 452 -0.77 -11.64 -24.45
N ARG A 453 -0.53 -10.69 -25.36
CA ARG A 453 0.68 -9.86 -25.42
C ARG A 453 0.50 -8.53 -24.70
N TYR A 454 -0.69 -7.95 -24.74
CA TYR A 454 -0.99 -6.64 -24.16
C TYR A 454 -2.36 -6.58 -23.50
N LEU A 455 -2.42 -5.85 -22.39
CA LEU A 455 -3.61 -5.52 -21.63
C LEU A 455 -3.93 -4.03 -21.72
N THR A 456 -5.18 -3.68 -21.47
CA THR A 456 -5.53 -2.28 -21.19
C THR A 456 -5.24 -1.96 -19.72
N PRO A 457 -5.04 -0.67 -19.35
CA PRO A 457 -4.98 -0.25 -17.95
C PRO A 457 -6.14 -0.78 -17.10
N ALA A 458 -7.35 -0.79 -17.65
CA ALA A 458 -8.53 -1.35 -16.99
C ALA A 458 -8.41 -2.86 -16.73
N GLY A 459 -7.93 -3.63 -17.71
CA GLY A 459 -7.73 -5.08 -17.55
C GLY A 459 -6.58 -5.43 -16.60
N GLN A 460 -5.49 -4.66 -16.62
CA GLN A 460 -4.41 -4.82 -15.64
C GLN A 460 -4.92 -4.52 -14.22
N ALA A 461 -5.67 -3.43 -14.02
CA ALA A 461 -6.25 -3.10 -12.72
C ALA A 461 -7.18 -4.22 -12.21
N MET A 462 -8.02 -4.79 -13.08
CA MET A 462 -8.92 -5.89 -12.73
C MET A 462 -8.18 -7.13 -12.20
N ARG A 463 -6.98 -7.40 -12.71
CA ARG A 463 -6.18 -8.59 -12.33
C ARG A 463 -5.27 -8.34 -11.14
N TYR A 464 -4.57 -7.21 -11.12
CA TYR A 464 -3.46 -6.97 -10.20
C TYR A 464 -3.80 -6.03 -9.04
N ARG A 465 -4.76 -5.11 -9.19
CA ARG A 465 -5.16 -4.19 -8.10
C ARG A 465 -6.21 -4.79 -7.17
N LYS A 466 -6.08 -6.08 -6.86
CA LYS A 466 -6.88 -6.74 -5.82
C LYS A 466 -6.16 -6.61 -4.49
N PRO A 467 -6.87 -6.39 -3.36
CA PRO A 467 -6.24 -6.23 -2.05
C PRO A 467 -5.24 -7.34 -1.72
N THR A 468 -5.59 -8.60 -2.05
CA THR A 468 -4.74 -9.78 -1.85
C THR A 468 -3.38 -9.72 -2.57
N ASN A 469 -3.31 -9.03 -3.71
CA ASN A 469 -2.10 -8.94 -4.52
C ASN A 469 -1.25 -7.71 -4.15
N MET A 470 -1.81 -6.74 -3.42
CA MET A 470 -1.13 -5.51 -3.01
C MET A 470 -0.23 -5.69 -1.78
N GLU A 471 -0.53 -6.65 -0.89
CA GLU A 471 0.27 -6.87 0.33
C GLU A 471 1.70 -7.41 0.03
N GLY A 472 1.87 -8.17 -1.05
CA GLY A 472 3.15 -8.76 -1.43
C GLY A 472 4.03 -7.92 -2.36
N THR A 473 3.54 -6.77 -2.86
CA THR A 473 4.22 -5.98 -3.91
C THR A 473 5.13 -4.87 -3.37
N GLY A 474 5.31 -4.77 -2.06
CA GLY A 474 6.19 -3.75 -1.45
C GLY A 474 5.71 -2.30 -1.66
N MET A 475 4.46 -2.10 -2.11
CA MET A 475 3.86 -0.77 -2.26
C MET A 475 3.78 -0.03 -0.92
N PHE A 476 3.72 -0.76 0.18
CA PHE A 476 3.92 -0.24 1.52
C PHE A 476 5.31 -0.68 1.98
N VAL A 477 6.27 0.24 1.93
CA VAL A 477 7.57 0.03 2.58
C VAL A 477 7.32 0.06 4.08
N ARG A 478 7.09 -1.12 4.67
CA ARG A 478 7.25 -1.28 6.11
C ARG A 478 8.75 -1.32 6.34
N THR A 479 9.33 -0.18 6.71
CA THR A 479 10.68 -0.19 7.25
C THR A 479 10.61 -0.97 8.55
N GLU A 480 11.22 -2.16 8.57
CA GLU A 480 11.48 -2.88 9.82
C GLU A 480 12.51 -2.04 10.59
N ILE A 481 12.02 -1.11 11.40
CA ILE A 481 12.86 -0.31 12.28
C ILE A 481 13.23 -1.23 13.44
N THR A 482 14.51 -1.62 13.52
CA THR A 482 15.05 -2.22 14.73
C THR A 482 14.82 -1.23 15.86
N PRO A 483 14.12 -1.62 16.93
CA PRO A 483 13.86 -0.68 18.01
C PRO A 483 15.18 -0.30 18.67
N ARG A 484 15.35 0.98 18.99
CA ARG A 484 16.61 1.55 19.49
C ARG A 484 17.22 0.82 20.70
N PHE A 485 16.38 0.23 21.55
CA PHE A 485 16.87 -0.55 22.70
C PHE A 485 17.63 -1.82 22.27
N VAL A 486 17.27 -2.41 21.12
CA VAL A 486 17.99 -3.55 20.53
C VAL A 486 19.34 -3.07 20.00
N GLU A 487 19.39 -1.93 19.30
CA GLU A 487 20.64 -1.35 18.78
C GLU A 487 21.62 -1.02 19.91
N LEU A 488 21.13 -0.46 21.02
CA LEU A 488 21.95 -0.18 22.20
C LEU A 488 22.41 -1.44 22.94
N GLY A 489 21.68 -2.55 22.80
CA GLY A 489 22.02 -3.84 23.40
C GLY A 489 22.92 -4.72 22.54
N THR A 490 23.04 -4.43 21.24
CA THR A 490 23.91 -5.17 20.33
C THR A 490 25.37 -4.71 20.47
N PRO A 491 26.33 -5.64 20.66
CA PRO A 491 27.74 -5.29 20.72
C PRO A 491 28.22 -4.72 19.38
N ALA A 492 29.09 -3.71 19.42
CA ALA A 492 29.60 -3.01 18.23
C ALA A 492 30.34 -3.92 17.23
N GLN A 493 30.85 -5.06 17.70
CA GLN A 493 31.42 -6.10 16.84
C GLN A 493 30.73 -7.44 17.15
N PRO A 494 30.28 -8.18 16.12
CA PRO A 494 29.67 -9.47 16.30
C PRO A 494 30.71 -10.46 16.84
N ILE A 495 30.36 -11.16 17.93
CA ILE A 495 31.15 -12.27 18.47
C ILE A 495 31.13 -13.36 17.40
N SER A 496 32.23 -13.47 16.67
CA SER A 496 32.29 -14.26 15.43
C SER A 496 33.34 -15.36 15.51
N SER A 497 34.20 -15.36 16.52
CA SER A 497 35.26 -16.35 16.68
C SER A 497 35.43 -16.81 18.13
N GLU A 498 35.78 -18.09 18.27
CA GLU A 498 36.16 -18.70 19.55
C GLU A 498 37.28 -17.96 20.29
N PRO A 499 38.37 -17.47 19.64
CA PRO A 499 39.41 -16.70 20.32
C PRO A 499 38.92 -15.36 20.90
N ASP A 500 38.03 -14.63 20.23
CA ASP A 500 37.45 -13.38 20.79
C ASP A 500 36.59 -13.69 22.03
N THR A 501 35.83 -14.78 21.98
CA THR A 501 35.06 -15.26 23.13
C THR A 501 35.98 -15.63 24.29
N ALA A 502 37.04 -16.39 24.04
CA ALA A 502 38.01 -16.80 25.04
C ALA A 502 38.73 -15.60 25.68
N PHE A 503 39.12 -14.61 24.87
CA PHE A 503 39.76 -13.38 25.35
C PHE A 503 38.86 -12.60 26.31
N ARG A 504 37.58 -12.41 25.96
CA ARG A 504 36.60 -11.69 26.80
C ARG A 504 36.26 -12.47 28.07
N VAL A 505 36.25 -13.80 28.03
CA VAL A 505 36.04 -14.64 29.22
C VAL A 505 37.21 -14.54 30.20
N GLN A 506 38.44 -14.34 29.70
CA GLN A 506 39.65 -14.25 30.52
C GLN A 506 39.92 -12.86 31.10
N GLN A 507 39.11 -11.85 30.80
CA GLN A 507 39.32 -10.49 31.29
C GLN A 507 39.18 -10.37 32.83
N GLY A 508 39.96 -9.48 33.43
CA GLY A 508 39.91 -9.17 34.86
C GLY A 508 40.93 -9.95 35.71
N VAL A 509 40.78 -9.88 37.03
CA VAL A 509 41.60 -10.64 37.98
C VAL A 509 41.18 -12.10 37.96
N SER A 510 42.12 -13.02 38.16
CA SER A 510 41.84 -14.45 38.12
C SER A 510 40.72 -14.87 39.08
N LYS A 511 39.86 -15.80 38.65
CA LYS A 511 38.79 -16.41 39.48
C LYS A 511 39.32 -17.09 40.75
N ARG A 512 40.63 -17.34 40.85
CA ARG A 512 41.28 -17.86 42.06
C ARG A 512 41.04 -16.99 43.30
N ARG A 513 40.80 -15.69 43.11
CA ARG A 513 40.43 -14.76 44.21
C ARG A 513 39.10 -15.13 44.84
N GLU A 514 38.11 -15.55 44.05
CA GLU A 514 36.79 -15.97 44.54
C GLU A 514 36.82 -17.41 45.07
N GLN A 515 37.71 -18.25 44.52
CA GLN A 515 37.79 -19.68 44.81
C GLN A 515 38.75 -20.04 45.96
N SER A 516 39.41 -19.08 46.62
CA SER A 516 40.35 -19.34 47.71
C SER A 516 39.66 -19.67 49.04
N LYS A 517 40.01 -20.78 49.67
CA LYS A 517 39.50 -21.19 51.00
C LYS A 517 40.42 -20.72 52.12
N VAL A 518 39.86 -20.06 53.13
CA VAL A 518 40.59 -19.60 54.34
C VAL A 518 40.42 -20.65 55.45
N PHE A 519 41.52 -21.02 56.10
CA PHE A 519 41.54 -21.98 57.20
C PHE A 519 41.72 -21.24 58.53
N LYS A 520 40.70 -21.28 59.38
CA LYS A 520 40.71 -20.65 60.71
C LYS A 520 40.40 -21.69 61.78
N LEU A 521 41.19 -21.72 62.84
CA LEU A 521 40.98 -22.57 64.01
C LEU A 521 39.95 -21.91 64.94
N THR A 522 38.72 -22.43 64.95
CA THR A 522 37.65 -21.90 65.83
C THR A 522 37.49 -22.72 67.11
N ASN A 523 37.82 -24.02 67.07
CA ASN A 523 37.73 -24.93 68.22
C ASN A 523 38.72 -26.10 68.04
N THR A 524 39.34 -26.55 69.13
CA THR A 524 40.26 -27.70 69.19
C THR A 524 39.54 -29.05 69.40
N ALA A 525 38.24 -29.04 69.70
CA ALA A 525 37.45 -30.26 69.92
C ALA A 525 37.30 -31.13 68.65
N ASP A 526 37.24 -30.51 67.47
CA ASP A 526 37.18 -31.23 66.19
C ASP A 526 38.58 -31.62 65.72
N LYS A 527 38.97 -32.86 66.02
CA LYS A 527 40.27 -33.42 65.65
C LYS A 527 40.46 -33.56 64.14
N VAL A 528 39.38 -33.62 63.35
CA VAL A 528 39.48 -33.72 61.88
C VAL A 528 39.76 -32.33 61.31
N ALA A 529 39.01 -31.31 61.74
CA ALA A 529 39.28 -29.93 61.36
C ALA A 529 40.69 -29.50 61.77
N LEU A 530 41.12 -29.81 62.99
CA LEU A 530 42.48 -29.54 63.48
C LEU A 530 43.54 -30.17 62.58
N LYS A 531 43.42 -31.45 62.23
CA LYS A 531 44.34 -32.12 61.30
C LYS A 531 44.36 -31.47 59.93
N THR A 532 43.21 -31.00 59.41
CA THR A 532 43.17 -30.29 58.13
C THR A 532 43.83 -28.92 58.18
N ILE A 533 43.70 -28.19 59.30
CA ILE A 533 44.37 -26.90 59.51
C ILE A 533 45.88 -27.10 59.63
N ILE A 534 46.33 -28.11 60.38
CA ILE A 534 47.75 -28.48 60.48
C ILE A 534 48.33 -28.78 59.08
N LYS A 535 47.63 -29.60 58.29
CA LYS A 535 48.03 -29.88 56.90
C LYS A 535 47.99 -28.63 56.01
N ALA A 536 47.02 -27.74 56.19
CA ALA A 536 46.97 -26.48 55.45
C ALA A 536 48.14 -25.56 55.81
N ALA A 537 48.52 -25.48 57.08
CA ALA A 537 49.69 -24.73 57.55
C ALA A 537 50.98 -25.31 56.96
N TYR A 538 51.13 -26.63 56.93
CA TYR A 538 52.24 -27.30 56.25
C TYR A 538 52.32 -26.95 54.76
N ARG A 539 51.20 -27.02 54.04
CA ARG A 539 51.14 -26.64 52.62
C ARG A 539 51.43 -25.16 52.39
N GLN A 540 51.05 -24.29 53.31
CA GLN A 540 51.31 -22.86 53.20
C GLN A 540 52.79 -22.53 53.42
N VAL A 541 53.39 -23.08 54.48
CA VAL A 541 54.79 -22.79 54.86
C VAL A 541 55.77 -23.50 53.95
N PHE A 542 55.51 -24.76 53.61
CA PHE A 542 56.44 -25.59 52.84
C PHE A 542 56.05 -25.78 51.37
N GLU A 543 54.98 -25.12 50.91
CA GLU A 543 54.41 -25.19 49.55
C GLU A 543 53.83 -26.56 49.15
N ARG A 544 53.98 -27.59 50.00
CA ARG A 544 53.57 -28.99 49.76
C ARG A 544 53.36 -29.72 51.09
N ASP A 545 52.69 -30.88 51.02
CA ASP A 545 52.59 -31.78 52.17
C ASP A 545 53.98 -32.33 52.57
N ILE A 546 54.21 -32.50 53.87
CA ILE A 546 55.53 -32.82 54.46
C ILE A 546 55.83 -34.32 54.42
N ASP A 547 54.79 -35.17 54.53
CA ASP A 547 54.87 -36.64 54.55
C ASP A 547 55.81 -37.26 53.50
N PRO A 548 55.92 -36.76 52.25
CA PRO A 548 56.72 -37.41 51.20
C PRO A 548 58.24 -37.27 51.33
N TYR A 549 58.77 -36.34 52.15
CA TYR A 549 60.21 -36.03 52.15
C TYR A 549 60.82 -35.86 53.56
N VAL A 550 60.06 -36.20 54.60
CA VAL A 550 60.53 -36.20 55.98
C VAL A 550 60.60 -37.62 56.52
N THR A 551 61.78 -38.03 56.99
CA THR A 551 62.07 -39.37 57.49
C THR A 551 61.84 -39.53 58.99
N LYS A 552 61.65 -38.43 59.74
CA LYS A 552 61.41 -38.42 61.20
C LYS A 552 60.23 -37.52 61.55
N PRO A 553 59.37 -37.86 62.52
CA PRO A 553 58.27 -36.99 62.94
C PRO A 553 58.80 -35.76 63.70
N GLU A 554 59.25 -34.73 62.96
CA GLU A 554 59.91 -33.53 63.52
C GLU A 554 58.93 -32.57 64.23
N PHE A 555 57.64 -32.58 63.85
CA PHE A 555 56.65 -31.60 64.33
C PHE A 555 55.60 -32.15 65.30
N THR A 556 55.67 -33.42 65.70
CA THR A 556 54.65 -34.04 66.58
C THR A 556 54.47 -33.31 67.92
N ALA A 557 55.54 -32.70 68.45
CA ALA A 557 55.45 -31.86 69.64
C ALA A 557 54.63 -30.59 69.41
N LEU A 558 54.82 -29.91 68.27
CA LEU A 558 54.05 -28.71 67.91
C LEU A 558 52.58 -29.06 67.59
N GLU A 559 52.34 -30.18 66.90
CA GLU A 559 50.98 -30.68 66.63
C GLU A 559 50.21 -30.96 67.92
N SER A 560 50.87 -31.60 68.89
CA SER A 560 50.27 -31.93 70.18
C SER A 560 49.97 -30.67 70.99
N ARG A 561 50.89 -29.70 71.02
CA ARG A 561 50.69 -28.40 71.69
C ARG A 561 49.54 -27.61 71.07
N LEU A 562 49.44 -27.56 69.74
CA LEU A 562 48.32 -26.90 69.05
C LEU A 562 46.99 -27.62 69.32
N GLY A 563 47.01 -28.97 69.36
CA GLY A 563 45.82 -29.77 69.65
C GLY A 563 45.30 -29.64 71.08
N ASN A 564 46.20 -29.42 72.05
CA ASN A 564 45.84 -29.16 73.44
C ASN A 564 45.43 -27.69 73.69
N GLY A 565 45.66 -26.80 72.72
CA GLY A 565 45.43 -25.35 72.87
C GLY A 565 46.54 -24.62 73.64
N ASP A 566 47.72 -25.26 73.82
CA ASP A 566 48.87 -24.69 74.51
C ASP A 566 49.59 -23.62 73.67
N ILE A 567 49.34 -23.61 72.35
CA ILE A 567 49.85 -22.62 71.40
C ILE A 567 48.77 -22.19 70.41
N SER A 568 48.86 -20.96 69.91
CA SER A 568 47.99 -20.45 68.84
C SER A 568 48.45 -20.91 67.45
N VAL A 569 47.64 -20.71 66.40
CA VAL A 569 48.06 -20.99 65.01
C VAL A 569 49.22 -20.08 64.63
N LYS A 570 49.27 -18.84 65.12
CA LYS A 570 50.42 -17.93 64.92
C LYS A 570 51.71 -18.49 65.53
N GLU A 571 51.67 -18.96 66.77
CA GLU A 571 52.84 -19.57 67.43
C GLU A 571 53.23 -20.91 66.79
N PHE A 572 52.25 -21.66 66.28
CA PHE A 572 52.50 -22.84 65.47
C PHE A 572 53.25 -22.47 64.18
N MET A 573 52.83 -21.42 63.46
CA MET A 573 53.52 -20.92 62.27
C MET A 573 54.94 -20.43 62.59
N GLU A 574 55.15 -19.79 63.74
CA GLU A 574 56.48 -19.41 64.22
C GLU A 574 57.37 -20.64 64.44
N GLY A 575 56.82 -21.68 65.09
CA GLY A 575 57.50 -22.95 65.32
C GLY A 575 57.88 -23.68 64.03
N LEU A 576 57.01 -23.64 63.01
CA LEU A 576 57.31 -24.20 61.69
C LEU A 576 58.40 -23.43 60.96
N GLY A 577 58.34 -22.10 60.99
CA GLY A 577 59.33 -21.24 60.35
C GLY A 577 60.71 -21.31 60.99
N GLY A 578 60.79 -21.47 62.32
CA GLY A 578 62.04 -21.58 63.06
C GLY A 578 62.69 -22.95 63.06
N SER A 579 62.12 -23.91 62.31
CA SER A 579 62.56 -25.30 62.25
C SER A 579 63.79 -25.51 61.37
N GLU A 580 64.56 -26.57 61.65
CA GLU A 580 65.69 -26.98 60.82
C GLU A 580 65.24 -27.33 59.39
N LEU A 581 64.02 -27.84 59.24
CA LEU A 581 63.46 -28.18 57.93
C LEU A 581 63.21 -26.93 57.07
N TYR A 582 62.63 -25.87 57.65
CA TYR A 582 62.44 -24.61 56.94
C TYR A 582 63.77 -23.99 56.51
N ILE A 583 64.78 -24.09 57.39
CA ILE A 583 66.15 -23.66 57.11
C ILE A 583 66.71 -24.42 55.91
N ARG A 584 66.61 -25.75 55.90
CA ARG A 584 67.14 -26.59 54.82
C ARG A 584 66.47 -26.32 53.46
N GLU A 585 65.16 -26.11 53.45
CA GLU A 585 64.40 -25.95 52.19
C GLU A 585 64.43 -24.52 51.64
N PHE A 586 64.28 -23.50 52.48
CA PHE A 586 64.04 -22.13 52.01
C PHE A 586 65.09 -21.12 52.43
N TYR A 587 66.02 -21.47 53.34
CA TYR A 587 67.12 -20.59 53.76
C TYR A 587 68.47 -20.98 53.16
N THR A 588 68.95 -22.21 53.37
CA THR A 588 70.28 -22.65 52.92
C THR A 588 70.50 -22.62 51.40
N PRO A 589 69.52 -22.93 50.53
CA PRO A 589 69.76 -22.94 49.09
C PRO A 589 69.58 -21.58 48.42
N HIS A 590 69.23 -20.52 49.17
CA HIS A 590 68.76 -19.26 48.60
C HIS A 590 69.47 -18.04 49.19
N PRO A 591 69.74 -17.00 48.40
CA PRO A 591 70.28 -15.74 48.92
C PRO A 591 69.24 -15.01 49.77
N ASN A 592 69.69 -14.15 50.70
CA ASN A 592 68.81 -13.43 51.62
C ASN A 592 67.65 -12.70 50.93
N THR A 593 67.86 -12.13 49.75
CA THR A 593 66.79 -11.46 48.97
C THR A 593 65.66 -12.41 48.58
N LYS A 594 66.01 -13.64 48.17
CA LYS A 594 65.05 -14.69 47.84
C LYS A 594 64.37 -15.25 49.10
N VAL A 595 65.12 -15.38 50.20
CA VAL A 595 64.56 -15.76 51.51
C VAL A 595 63.51 -14.75 51.96
N ILE A 596 63.74 -13.45 51.78
CA ILE A 596 62.76 -12.42 52.15
C ILE A 596 61.50 -12.53 51.29
N GLU A 597 61.66 -12.68 49.98
CA GLU A 597 60.56 -12.88 49.04
C GLU A 597 59.70 -14.11 49.43
N LEU A 598 60.34 -15.26 49.68
CA LEU A 598 59.66 -16.48 50.13
C LEU A 598 59.03 -16.31 51.51
N GLY A 599 59.72 -15.69 52.47
CA GLY A 599 59.16 -15.41 53.80
C GLY A 599 57.88 -14.59 53.74
N THR A 600 57.88 -13.50 52.96
CA THR A 600 56.66 -12.69 52.77
C THR A 600 55.54 -13.46 52.04
N LYS A 601 55.88 -14.37 51.12
CA LYS A 601 54.93 -15.27 50.47
C LYS A 601 54.30 -16.26 51.46
N HIS A 602 55.09 -16.92 52.29
CA HIS A 602 54.60 -17.95 53.22
C HIS A 602 53.82 -17.35 54.38
N PHE A 603 54.32 -16.28 54.98
CA PHE A 603 53.78 -15.75 56.25
C PHE A 603 52.87 -14.53 56.07
N LEU A 604 53.02 -13.73 55.00
CA LEU A 604 52.18 -12.54 54.76
C LEU A 604 51.23 -12.67 53.56
N GLY A 605 51.37 -13.73 52.77
CA GLY A 605 50.48 -14.01 51.64
C GLY A 605 50.72 -13.12 50.42
N ARG A 606 51.86 -12.42 50.33
CA ARG A 606 52.16 -11.37 49.33
C ARG A 606 53.66 -11.25 49.04
N ALA A 607 54.00 -10.51 47.99
CA ALA A 607 55.38 -10.04 47.76
C ALA A 607 55.79 -8.92 48.74
N THR A 608 57.06 -8.56 48.76
CA THR A 608 57.58 -7.37 49.44
C THR A 608 56.94 -6.09 48.88
N ARG A 609 56.64 -5.12 49.76
CA ARG A 609 55.92 -3.88 49.41
C ARG A 609 56.83 -2.88 48.71
N ASP A 610 58.01 -2.64 49.28
CA ASP A 610 58.94 -1.61 48.82
C ASP A 610 60.40 -1.94 49.20
N GLN A 611 61.31 -1.05 48.79
CA GLN A 611 62.74 -1.18 49.08
C GLN A 611 63.05 -1.04 50.58
N ALA A 612 62.22 -0.31 51.34
CA ALA A 612 62.42 -0.11 52.77
C ALA A 612 62.15 -1.42 53.54
N GLU A 613 61.07 -2.14 53.20
CA GLU A 613 60.76 -3.47 53.74
C GLU A 613 61.86 -4.47 53.39
N LEU A 614 62.33 -4.48 52.14
CA LEU A 614 63.42 -5.36 51.71
C LEU A 614 64.72 -5.10 52.50
N ARG A 615 65.11 -3.83 52.68
CA ARG A 615 66.29 -3.44 53.47
C ARG A 615 66.15 -3.82 54.93
N LYS A 616 64.98 -3.56 55.52
CA LYS A 616 64.67 -3.89 56.92
C LYS A 616 64.85 -5.39 57.17
N TYR A 617 64.26 -6.24 56.34
CA TYR A 617 64.37 -7.68 56.51
C TYR A 617 65.76 -8.23 56.20
N ASN A 618 66.49 -7.65 55.24
CA ASN A 618 67.87 -8.04 54.97
C ASN A 618 68.78 -7.76 56.18
N GLN A 619 68.61 -6.60 56.83
CA GLN A 619 69.34 -6.28 58.05
C GLN A 619 69.04 -7.25 59.21
N ILE A 620 67.77 -7.63 59.39
CA ILE A 620 67.36 -8.59 60.43
C ILE A 620 67.98 -9.97 60.16
N LEU A 621 67.92 -10.45 58.91
CA LEU A 621 68.54 -11.72 58.52
C LEU A 621 70.05 -11.72 58.73
N ALA A 622 70.73 -10.62 58.39
CA ALA A 622 72.18 -10.50 58.52
C ALA A 622 72.66 -10.45 59.98
N THR A 623 71.87 -9.90 60.90
CA THR A 623 72.28 -9.65 62.29
C THR A 623 71.76 -10.68 63.29
N GLN A 624 70.56 -11.21 63.09
CA GLN A 624 69.84 -12.04 64.08
C GLN A 624 69.40 -13.40 63.53
N GLY A 625 69.56 -13.65 62.23
CA GLY A 625 69.22 -14.91 61.58
C GLY A 625 67.72 -15.13 61.32
N ILE A 626 67.38 -16.34 60.88
CA ILE A 626 66.05 -16.67 60.34
C ILE A 626 64.92 -16.63 61.37
N ARG A 627 65.17 -17.04 62.62
CA ARG A 627 64.14 -17.05 63.68
C ARG A 627 63.63 -15.65 63.99
N ALA A 628 64.55 -14.69 64.10
CA ALA A 628 64.21 -13.29 64.29
C ALA A 628 63.48 -12.68 63.08
N PHE A 629 63.87 -13.06 61.86
CA PHE A 629 63.18 -12.64 60.63
C PHE A 629 61.72 -13.09 60.59
N ILE A 630 61.43 -14.33 60.97
CA ILE A 630 60.05 -14.88 60.96
C ILE A 630 59.22 -14.23 62.07
N ASN A 631 59.75 -14.14 63.29
CA ASN A 631 59.08 -13.44 64.38
C ASN A 631 58.78 -11.97 63.99
N ALA A 632 59.72 -11.28 63.35
CA ALA A 632 59.54 -9.91 62.87
C ALA A 632 58.39 -9.74 61.86
N MET A 633 58.01 -10.79 61.11
CA MET A 633 56.83 -10.77 60.23
C MET A 633 55.53 -11.04 61.00
N LEU A 634 55.55 -12.01 61.92
CA LEU A 634 54.36 -12.44 62.68
C LEU A 634 53.89 -11.41 63.72
N VAL A 635 54.79 -10.55 64.21
CA VAL A 635 54.48 -9.48 65.18
C VAL A 635 53.96 -8.20 64.51
N THR A 636 53.99 -8.11 63.18
CA THR A 636 53.51 -6.91 62.47
C THR A 636 52.00 -6.68 62.66
N PRO A 637 51.53 -5.42 62.69
CA PRO A 637 50.09 -5.13 62.69
C PRO A 637 49.40 -5.71 61.45
N GLU A 638 50.11 -5.80 60.32
CA GLU A 638 49.60 -6.41 59.11
C GLU A 638 49.24 -7.89 59.31
N TYR A 639 50.09 -8.68 59.97
CA TYR A 639 49.78 -10.08 60.23
C TYR A 639 48.55 -10.22 61.13
N THR A 640 48.49 -9.43 62.20
CA THR A 640 47.35 -9.43 63.14
C THR A 640 46.04 -9.02 62.46
N GLU A 641 46.03 -8.00 61.60
CA GLU A 641 44.83 -7.54 60.90
C GLU A 641 44.32 -8.56 59.87
N ASN A 642 45.21 -9.26 59.16
CA ASN A 642 44.83 -10.14 58.06
C ASN A 642 44.60 -11.60 58.49
N PHE A 643 45.29 -12.06 59.53
CA PHE A 643 45.26 -13.46 59.96
C PHE A 643 44.91 -13.63 61.45
N GLY A 644 45.24 -12.64 62.29
CA GLY A 644 45.07 -12.77 63.75
C GLY A 644 45.93 -13.90 64.32
N GLU A 645 45.43 -14.58 65.36
CA GLU A 645 46.16 -15.68 66.02
C GLU A 645 45.71 -17.08 65.56
N ASP A 646 44.56 -17.15 64.87
CA ASP A 646 43.86 -18.41 64.57
C ASP A 646 43.81 -18.79 63.09
N THR A 647 44.22 -17.90 62.19
CA THR A 647 44.08 -18.10 60.74
C THR A 647 45.41 -18.47 60.11
N VAL A 648 45.41 -19.53 59.30
CA VAL A 648 46.56 -19.88 58.47
C VAL A 648 46.71 -18.84 57.36
N PRO A 649 47.92 -18.30 57.12
CA PRO A 649 48.16 -17.41 56.00
C PRO A 649 47.68 -18.01 54.67
N TYR A 650 47.15 -17.16 53.80
CA TYR A 650 46.64 -17.55 52.49
C TYR A 650 47.11 -16.56 51.41
N ARG A 651 47.05 -16.97 50.14
CA ARG A 651 47.38 -16.09 49.01
C ARG A 651 46.45 -14.88 49.00
N ARG A 652 47.01 -13.68 49.17
CA ARG A 652 46.29 -12.42 49.08
C ARG A 652 46.46 -11.83 47.68
N PHE A 653 45.49 -11.01 47.26
CA PHE A 653 45.52 -10.26 46.00
C PHE A 653 45.60 -8.76 46.32
N PRO A 654 46.79 -8.24 46.70
CA PRO A 654 46.93 -6.85 47.16
C PRO A 654 46.66 -5.85 46.02
N THR A 655 45.96 -4.76 46.32
CA THR A 655 45.64 -3.69 45.35
C THR A 655 46.47 -2.41 45.55
N LEU A 656 46.77 -2.04 46.80
CA LEU A 656 47.47 -0.81 47.18
C LEU A 656 48.67 -1.17 48.06
N PRO A 657 49.76 -1.73 47.50
CA PRO A 657 50.91 -0.94 47.01
C PRO A 657 51.29 -1.15 45.52
N ALA A 658 52.08 -0.21 44.95
CA ALA A 658 52.59 -0.28 43.58
C ALA A 658 53.39 -1.58 43.33
N ALA A 659 53.22 -2.18 42.15
CA ALA A 659 53.83 -3.45 41.72
C ALA A 659 53.54 -4.68 42.61
N ASN A 660 52.83 -4.56 43.74
CA ASN A 660 52.61 -5.70 44.63
C ASN A 660 51.67 -6.75 44.01
N PHE A 661 50.61 -6.33 43.31
CA PHE A 661 49.74 -7.25 42.57
C PHE A 661 50.50 -8.10 41.54
N PRO A 662 51.21 -7.51 40.54
CA PRO A 662 51.93 -8.30 39.54
C PRO A 662 53.10 -9.11 40.14
N ASN A 663 53.78 -8.61 41.18
CA ASN A 663 54.85 -9.35 41.85
C ASN A 663 54.30 -10.57 42.60
N THR A 664 53.17 -10.41 43.29
CA THR A 664 52.49 -11.50 43.98
C THR A 664 51.93 -12.53 42.98
N GLU A 665 51.38 -12.08 41.84
CA GLU A 665 50.98 -12.99 40.75
C GLU A 665 52.15 -13.82 40.24
N ARG A 666 53.30 -13.19 39.95
CA ARG A 666 54.51 -13.92 39.52
C ARG A 666 54.96 -14.93 40.57
N LEU A 667 54.89 -14.58 41.85
CA LEU A 667 55.29 -15.43 42.95
C LEU A 667 54.45 -16.70 43.13
N TYR A 668 53.13 -16.56 43.05
CA TYR A 668 52.22 -17.69 43.26
C TYR A 668 51.93 -18.49 41.98
N ASN A 669 52.27 -17.95 40.80
CA ASN A 669 52.19 -18.71 39.55
C ASN A 669 53.49 -19.47 39.25
N LYS A 670 54.58 -19.18 39.98
CA LYS A 670 55.80 -20.00 39.97
C LYS A 670 55.63 -21.24 40.86
N GLN A 671 55.93 -22.42 40.32
CA GLN A 671 55.97 -23.67 41.08
C GLN A 671 57.27 -23.77 41.91
N THR A 672 57.23 -24.55 43.00
CA THR A 672 58.38 -24.80 43.87
C THR A 672 59.56 -25.36 43.06
N LYS A 673 60.74 -24.72 43.17
CA LYS A 673 61.97 -25.08 42.42
C LYS A 673 61.83 -25.00 40.88
N GLN A 674 60.89 -24.20 40.34
CA GLN A 674 60.76 -24.00 38.90
C GLN A 674 61.98 -23.27 38.28
N ASN A 675 62.50 -22.24 38.95
CA ASN A 675 63.74 -21.55 38.61
C ASN A 675 64.37 -20.84 39.82
N ASP A 676 65.66 -20.54 39.77
CA ASP A 676 66.42 -19.88 40.85
C ASP A 676 66.35 -18.33 40.81
N GLU A 677 65.50 -17.78 39.93
CA GLU A 677 65.37 -16.35 39.72
C GLU A 677 64.62 -15.67 40.88
N VAL A 678 65.18 -14.57 41.38
CA VAL A 678 64.53 -13.69 42.37
C VAL A 678 63.49 -12.83 41.66
N VAL A 679 62.22 -12.90 42.06
CA VAL A 679 61.12 -12.14 41.45
C VAL A 679 61.23 -10.66 41.82
N VAL A 680 61.65 -10.36 43.05
CA VAL A 680 61.87 -8.99 43.53
C VAL A 680 63.30 -8.85 44.08
N PRO A 681 64.31 -8.65 43.21
CA PRO A 681 65.70 -8.51 43.66
C PRO A 681 65.95 -7.18 44.38
N SER A 682 65.37 -6.10 43.87
CA SER A 682 65.30 -4.76 44.47
C SER A 682 64.30 -3.91 43.70
N PHE A 683 63.89 -2.79 44.26
CA PHE A 683 63.12 -1.78 43.53
C PHE A 683 64.06 -0.78 42.88
N THR A 684 63.74 -0.34 41.66
CA THR A 684 64.52 0.67 40.96
C THR A 684 64.60 1.96 41.79
N PRO A 685 65.79 2.59 41.93
CA PRO A 685 65.90 3.85 42.65
C PRO A 685 65.00 4.90 42.00
N VAL A 686 64.11 5.49 42.80
CA VAL A 686 63.34 6.65 42.37
C VAL A 686 64.22 7.88 42.59
N ALA A 687 64.36 8.74 41.57
CA ALA A 687 65.02 10.03 41.73
C ALA A 687 64.32 10.83 42.84
N PRO A 688 65.05 11.52 43.73
CA PRO A 688 64.42 12.35 44.75
C PRO A 688 63.52 13.39 44.07
N PHE A 689 62.28 13.51 44.54
CA PHE A 689 61.34 14.51 44.06
C PHE A 689 61.87 15.88 44.54
N GLY A 690 62.56 16.60 43.64
CA GLY A 690 63.22 17.88 43.94
C GLY A 690 64.75 17.78 43.96
N GLY A 691 65.34 17.80 42.76
CA GLY A 691 66.76 17.95 42.47
C GLY A 691 66.94 18.33 41.02
#